data_AF-A0AAW3GLL6-F1
#
_entry.id   AF-A0AAW3GLL6-F1
#
_cell.length_a   1.000
_cell.length_b   1.000
_cell.length_c   1.000
_cell.angle_alpha   90.00
_cell.angle_beta   90.00
_cell.angle_gamma   90.00
#
_symmetry.space_group_name_H-M   'P 1'
#
loop_
_entity.id
_entity.type
_entity.pdbx_description
1 polymer ?
#
loop_
_entity_poly.entity_id
_entity_poly.type
_entity_poly.pdbx_seq_one_letter_code
_entity_poly.pdbx_strand_id
1 'polypeptide(L)'
;MLSKKEMAIVAFLISQKGQFVSSATLAKAIGMSDRTVRKYLKELISSLPSKGAHIISKQGQGYCLEIDHSMAFEIFWQESLASKKRLADVTQVEETVDREHYLLNKFFFEEPVWDFEELCQELYISRTTLNHVLAVIRDRIRPYQLQLDVSHQRVQVTGKEEAIRHFIMDYFFATSFDDSMYAIVDNTFLDHIKFADITIIVLDECRDAKLKLSDFVMHNLVLHIALMVQRIRSGYPLAFFSIPAAIRQSDEYQVALRILYRVEEVMGIRFPKEEANYIALHLKVKHSVDGSPQDNKADDLLRSHLKAGIVKASQLTGMSLEADSSLLQGLLAHMKPLATRLENHIQLTNPLTEEIKSKYPEAFALTKQAFENIPELQAYDLSDDEWAYISLHVMAAIERYSNRHKLRVLVVCATGYGSAMMLKNRLEKEFEGRFQIVDVISYYEITQERLQTVDVIISSISLANVMFLTPVITVSVFLSDQDIKAIRQFIGEQEGIRREAASSSQMSLEKAEQILKGIFSPKRFLYVKEKLSKKALLLKMIACLDEAMDEAFVEAFYHQIVLRENYSSIVFGEVLAFPHPANPMTYSEQVVVAVCQEPIDWDESHRAVHFIFLLSPSKGRNSYLKYISPSLVSFVNQAELQQALLEEPSYAQFITLFTPLITE
;
A
#
# COMPACT_ATOMS: atom_id res chain seq x y z
N MET A 1 41.11 10.02 -2.15
CA MET A 1 39.89 9.32 -2.62
C MET A 1 40.28 8.03 -3.35
N LEU A 2 39.34 7.13 -3.61
CA LEU A 2 39.59 5.95 -4.46
C LEU A 2 39.24 6.28 -5.92
N SER A 3 40.03 5.76 -6.85
CA SER A 3 39.66 5.73 -8.27
C SER A 3 38.42 4.87 -8.52
N LYS A 4 37.77 5.04 -9.69
CA LYS A 4 36.60 4.24 -10.06
C LYS A 4 36.88 2.74 -10.07
N LYS A 5 38.09 2.36 -10.50
CA LYS A 5 38.54 0.97 -10.57
C LYS A 5 38.78 0.40 -9.18
N GLU A 6 39.35 1.18 -8.27
CA GLU A 6 39.49 0.81 -6.87
C GLU A 6 38.13 0.66 -6.19
N MET A 7 37.19 1.59 -6.42
CA MET A 7 35.83 1.49 -5.90
C MET A 7 35.11 0.24 -6.42
N ALA A 8 35.22 -0.09 -7.71
CA ALA A 8 34.61 -1.28 -8.26
C ALA A 8 35.15 -2.57 -7.60
N ILE A 9 36.46 -2.61 -7.30
CA ILE A 9 37.07 -3.71 -6.56
C ILE A 9 36.55 -3.78 -5.13
N VAL A 10 36.50 -2.65 -4.42
CA VAL A 10 35.99 -2.60 -3.03
C VAL A 10 34.51 -2.97 -2.96
N ALA A 11 33.67 -2.45 -3.88
CA ALA A 11 32.24 -2.76 -3.95
C ALA A 11 31.99 -4.26 -4.17
N PHE A 12 32.77 -4.88 -5.07
CA PHE A 12 32.67 -6.32 -5.29
C PHE A 12 33.07 -7.08 -4.02
N LEU A 13 34.16 -6.71 -3.36
CA LEU A 13 34.59 -7.35 -2.11
C LEU A 13 33.57 -7.18 -0.98
N ILE A 14 32.90 -6.03 -0.88
CA ILE A 14 31.78 -5.79 0.05
C ILE A 14 30.63 -6.77 -0.23
N SER A 15 30.27 -7.00 -1.50
CA SER A 15 29.22 -7.96 -1.87
C SER A 15 29.54 -9.42 -1.55
N GLN A 16 30.83 -9.72 -1.34
CA GLN A 16 31.36 -11.05 -1.01
C GLN A 16 31.89 -11.11 0.42
N LYS A 17 31.24 -10.37 1.34
CA LYS A 17 31.68 -10.20 2.73
C LYS A 17 32.01 -11.54 3.39
N GLY A 18 33.22 -11.62 3.96
CA GLY A 18 33.71 -12.81 4.66
C GLY A 18 34.17 -13.97 3.76
N GLN A 19 34.21 -13.78 2.44
CA GLN A 19 34.68 -14.78 1.49
C GLN A 19 35.95 -14.33 0.77
N PHE A 20 36.89 -15.26 0.59
CA PHE A 20 38.07 -15.03 -0.22
C PHE A 20 37.74 -15.18 -1.71
N VAL A 21 38.14 -14.19 -2.50
CA VAL A 21 37.89 -14.13 -3.95
C VAL A 21 39.20 -14.02 -4.72
N SER A 22 39.37 -14.83 -5.76
CA SER A 22 40.56 -14.76 -6.62
C SER A 22 40.61 -13.46 -7.45
N SER A 23 41.81 -12.99 -7.80
CA SER A 23 41.97 -11.82 -8.69
C SER A 23 41.39 -12.07 -10.09
N ALA A 24 41.37 -13.32 -10.56
CA ALA A 24 40.73 -13.68 -11.82
C ALA A 24 39.19 -13.55 -11.77
N THR A 25 38.59 -13.90 -10.63
CA THR A 25 37.13 -13.73 -10.41
C THR A 25 36.78 -12.25 -10.35
N LEU A 26 37.55 -11.44 -9.61
CA LEU A 26 37.41 -9.98 -9.58
C LEU A 26 37.55 -9.37 -10.98
N ALA A 27 38.58 -9.78 -11.73
CA ALA A 27 38.84 -9.31 -13.10
C ALA A 27 37.67 -9.60 -14.04
N LYS A 28 37.10 -10.82 -13.98
CA LYS A 28 35.94 -11.20 -14.78
C LYS A 28 34.68 -10.40 -14.40
N ALA A 29 34.44 -10.20 -13.11
CA ALA A 29 33.26 -9.51 -12.62
C ALA A 29 33.26 -8.01 -12.96
N ILE A 30 34.44 -7.37 -12.92
CA ILE A 30 34.60 -5.92 -13.11
C ILE A 30 34.97 -5.58 -14.57
N GLY A 31 35.21 -6.58 -15.42
CA GLY A 31 35.57 -6.37 -16.83
C GLY A 31 37.00 -5.83 -17.04
N MET A 32 37.92 -6.17 -16.14
CA MET A 32 39.32 -5.74 -16.16
C MET A 32 40.26 -6.91 -16.40
N SER A 33 41.53 -6.65 -16.74
CA SER A 33 42.53 -7.72 -16.79
C SER A 33 43.02 -8.10 -15.39
N ASP A 34 43.33 -9.38 -15.17
CA ASP A 34 43.85 -9.91 -13.89
C ASP A 34 45.13 -9.19 -13.42
N ARG A 35 45.97 -8.74 -14.35
CA ARG A 35 47.14 -7.90 -14.05
C ARG A 35 46.76 -6.54 -13.48
N THR A 36 45.70 -5.92 -14.02
CA THR A 36 45.25 -4.58 -13.60
C THR A 36 44.58 -4.65 -12.23
N VAL A 37 43.74 -5.67 -11.99
CA VAL A 37 43.12 -5.89 -10.67
C VAL A 37 44.19 -6.08 -9.58
N ARG A 38 45.23 -6.86 -9.83
CA ARG A 38 46.34 -7.04 -8.87
C ARG A 38 47.10 -5.74 -8.57
N LYS A 39 47.21 -4.83 -9.55
CA LYS A 39 47.82 -3.51 -9.34
C LYS A 39 47.00 -2.70 -8.34
N TYR A 40 45.71 -2.53 -8.59
CA TYR A 40 44.83 -1.75 -7.72
C TYR A 40 44.63 -2.40 -6.34
N LEU A 41 44.57 -3.74 -6.26
CA LEU A 41 44.56 -4.44 -4.97
C LEU A 41 45.78 -4.10 -4.12
N LYS A 42 46.95 -3.93 -4.72
CA LYS A 42 48.17 -3.53 -4.00
C LYS A 42 48.05 -2.11 -3.41
N GLU A 43 47.48 -1.18 -4.17
CA GLU A 43 47.23 0.21 -3.75
C GLU A 43 46.15 0.29 -2.65
N LEU A 44 45.10 -0.53 -2.78
CA LEU A 44 44.03 -0.67 -1.79
C LEU A 44 44.54 -1.29 -0.47
N ILE A 45 45.36 -2.34 -0.53
CA ILE A 45 45.96 -2.97 0.65
C ILE A 45 46.76 -1.96 1.48
N SER A 46 47.44 -1.01 0.83
CA SER A 46 48.19 0.03 1.55
C SER A 46 47.33 1.19 2.06
N SER A 47 46.23 1.54 1.37
CA SER A 47 45.46 2.76 1.67
C SER A 47 44.24 2.53 2.56
N LEU A 48 43.58 1.38 2.49
CA LEU A 48 42.37 1.07 3.26
C LEU A 48 42.55 1.05 4.78
N PRO A 49 43.69 0.62 5.37
CA PRO A 49 43.83 0.56 6.83
C PRO A 49 43.59 1.90 7.53
N SER A 50 44.02 3.00 6.89
CA SER A 50 43.78 4.37 7.37
C SER A 50 42.30 4.80 7.36
N LYS A 51 41.43 3.99 6.76
CA LYS A 51 40.00 4.25 6.52
C LYS A 51 39.12 3.21 7.22
N GLY A 52 39.66 2.43 8.15
CA GLY A 52 38.89 1.50 8.98
C GLY A 52 38.60 0.13 8.35
N ALA A 53 39.31 -0.26 7.28
CA ALA A 53 39.20 -1.60 6.71
C ALA A 53 40.56 -2.08 6.17
N HIS A 54 40.73 -3.39 5.96
CA HIS A 54 41.92 -3.93 5.31
C HIS A 54 41.56 -5.10 4.40
N ILE A 55 42.43 -5.37 3.42
CA ILE A 55 42.27 -6.51 2.51
C ILE A 55 43.28 -7.59 2.89
N ILE A 56 42.79 -8.76 3.28
CA ILE A 56 43.61 -9.95 3.54
C ILE A 56 43.86 -10.67 2.22
N SER A 57 45.14 -10.87 1.89
CA SER A 57 45.58 -11.69 0.76
C SER A 57 46.10 -13.04 1.24
N LYS A 58 45.50 -14.13 0.78
CA LYS A 58 45.93 -15.50 1.13
C LYS A 58 46.24 -16.31 -0.12
N GLN A 59 47.44 -16.85 -0.17
CA GLN A 59 47.92 -17.64 -1.31
C GLN A 59 46.99 -18.83 -1.58
N GLY A 60 46.54 -18.98 -2.83
CA GLY A 60 45.60 -20.02 -3.26
C GLY A 60 44.13 -19.78 -2.91
N GLN A 61 43.80 -18.81 -2.06
CA GLN A 61 42.41 -18.49 -1.68
C GLN A 61 41.97 -17.13 -2.26
N GLY A 62 42.88 -16.17 -2.43
CA GLY A 62 42.59 -14.87 -3.03
C GLY A 62 42.57 -13.75 -1.99
N TYR A 63 41.61 -12.83 -2.13
CA TYR A 63 41.50 -11.58 -1.36
C TYR A 63 40.16 -11.50 -0.63
N CYS A 64 40.16 -11.04 0.62
CA CYS A 64 38.96 -10.81 1.44
C CYS A 64 39.04 -9.43 2.07
N LEU A 65 37.94 -8.68 2.09
CA LEU A 65 37.86 -7.39 2.79
C LEU A 65 37.36 -7.63 4.22
N GLU A 66 38.10 -7.12 5.20
CA GLU A 66 37.71 -7.07 6.60
C GLU A 66 37.56 -5.62 7.05
N ILE A 67 36.50 -5.34 7.81
CA ILE A 67 36.17 -3.99 8.28
C ILE A 67 36.47 -3.94 9.77
N ASP A 68 37.52 -3.21 10.14
CA ASP A 68 38.00 -3.07 11.51
C ASP A 68 37.16 -2.06 12.31
N HIS A 69 36.78 -0.96 11.64
CA HIS A 69 36.00 0.13 12.21
C HIS A 69 34.81 0.44 11.31
N SER A 70 33.67 -0.18 11.59
CA SER A 70 32.45 -0.07 10.76
C SER A 70 32.06 1.36 10.43
N MET A 71 32.01 2.24 11.44
CA MET A 71 31.61 3.63 11.27
C MET A 71 32.61 4.46 10.45
N ALA A 72 33.92 4.29 10.68
CA ALA A 72 34.95 5.02 9.93
C ALA A 72 34.97 4.60 8.46
N PHE A 73 34.83 3.29 8.19
CA PHE A 73 34.74 2.75 6.84
C PHE A 73 33.46 3.17 6.13
N GLU A 74 32.33 3.19 6.85
CA GLU A 74 31.04 3.62 6.31
C GLU A 74 31.05 5.10 5.90
N ILE A 75 31.60 5.99 6.73
CA ILE A 75 31.79 7.41 6.39
C ILE A 75 32.65 7.55 5.13
N PHE A 76 33.83 6.93 5.11
CA PHE A 76 34.74 6.97 3.96
C PHE A 76 34.11 6.40 2.68
N TRP A 77 33.35 5.30 2.79
CA TRP A 77 32.71 4.66 1.66
C TRP A 77 31.59 5.54 1.09
N GLN A 78 30.79 6.17 1.94
CA GLN A 78 29.75 7.12 1.53
C GLN A 78 30.35 8.36 0.85
N GLU A 79 31.41 8.95 1.40
CA GLU A 79 32.14 10.08 0.77
C GLU A 79 32.67 9.70 -0.63
N SER A 80 33.20 8.48 -0.77
CA SER A 80 33.69 7.97 -2.05
C SER A 80 32.57 7.74 -3.08
N LEU A 81 31.35 7.44 -2.63
CA LEU A 81 30.17 7.26 -3.49
C LEU A 81 29.54 8.59 -3.92
N ALA A 82 29.47 9.57 -3.02
CA ALA A 82 28.89 10.90 -3.27
C ALA A 82 29.68 11.70 -4.34
N SER A 83 30.98 11.42 -4.49
CA SER A 83 31.90 12.13 -5.39
C SER A 83 31.72 11.85 -6.90
N LYS A 84 30.65 11.17 -7.32
CA LYS A 84 30.58 10.56 -8.67
C LYS A 84 30.15 11.46 -9.83
N LYS A 85 29.46 12.58 -9.60
CA LYS A 85 28.89 13.41 -10.67
C LYS A 85 29.44 14.84 -10.78
N ARG A 86 29.99 15.40 -9.70
CA ARG A 86 30.63 16.72 -9.70
C ARG A 86 32.14 16.55 -9.79
N LEU A 87 32.63 16.47 -11.02
CA LEU A 87 34.07 16.43 -11.28
C LEU A 87 34.53 17.88 -11.51
N ALA A 88 34.95 18.56 -10.45
CA ALA A 88 35.45 19.95 -10.53
C ALA A 88 36.98 20.00 -10.70
N ASP A 89 37.67 18.89 -10.46
CA ASP A 89 39.12 18.78 -10.58
C ASP A 89 39.48 17.91 -11.78
N VAL A 90 40.18 18.51 -12.75
CA VAL A 90 40.58 17.85 -14.00
C VAL A 90 41.50 16.64 -13.75
N THR A 91 42.20 16.60 -12.62
CA THR A 91 43.09 15.49 -12.26
C THR A 91 42.32 14.20 -11.93
N GLN A 92 41.01 14.29 -11.71
CA GLN A 92 40.12 13.17 -11.45
C GLN A 92 39.52 12.56 -12.72
N VAL A 93 39.83 13.11 -13.90
CA VAL A 93 39.35 12.64 -15.20
C VAL A 93 40.12 11.38 -15.62
N GLU A 94 39.52 10.20 -15.51
CA GLU A 94 40.16 8.93 -15.89
C GLU A 94 39.55 8.34 -17.17
N GLU A 95 38.25 8.51 -17.39
CA GLU A 95 37.47 7.91 -18.47
C GLU A 95 36.74 8.96 -19.33
N THR A 96 36.26 8.55 -20.50
CA THR A 96 35.50 9.44 -21.41
C THR A 96 34.24 10.01 -20.73
N VAL A 97 33.60 9.24 -19.86
CA VAL A 97 32.44 9.67 -19.07
C VAL A 97 32.83 10.74 -18.04
N ASP A 98 34.06 10.73 -17.51
CA ASP A 98 34.52 11.76 -16.57
C ASP A 98 34.73 13.11 -17.25
N ARG A 99 35.17 13.10 -18.51
CA ARG A 99 35.28 14.31 -19.33
C ARG A 99 33.91 14.97 -19.53
N GLU A 100 32.88 14.14 -19.72
CA GLU A 100 31.50 14.62 -19.81
C GLU A 100 31.05 15.28 -18.50
N HIS A 101 31.23 14.59 -17.36
CA HIS A 101 30.91 15.14 -16.04
C HIS A 101 31.66 16.45 -15.74
N TYR A 102 32.95 16.51 -16.10
CA TYR A 102 33.79 17.68 -15.94
C TYR A 102 33.28 18.89 -16.73
N LEU A 103 33.02 18.70 -18.02
CA LEU A 103 32.51 19.77 -18.88
C LEU A 103 31.11 20.22 -18.48
N LEU A 104 30.24 19.30 -18.06
CA LEU A 104 28.93 19.66 -17.52
C LEU A 104 29.07 20.47 -16.22
N ASN A 105 30.00 20.14 -15.33
CA ASN A 105 30.25 20.99 -14.15
C ASN A 105 30.63 22.41 -14.57
N LYS A 106 31.59 22.55 -15.51
CA LYS A 106 32.03 23.84 -16.04
C LYS A 106 30.88 24.65 -16.63
N PHE A 107 30.09 24.05 -17.52
CA PHE A 107 29.04 24.75 -18.25
C PHE A 107 27.88 25.22 -17.37
N PHE A 108 27.62 24.56 -16.24
CA PHE A 108 26.45 24.82 -15.41
C PHE A 108 26.76 25.55 -14.09
N PHE A 109 28.00 25.51 -13.59
CA PHE A 109 28.37 26.07 -12.28
C PHE A 109 29.53 27.05 -12.27
N GLU A 110 30.34 27.12 -13.32
CA GLU A 110 31.51 28.01 -13.39
C GLU A 110 31.21 29.20 -14.32
N GLU A 111 31.78 29.23 -15.52
CA GLU A 111 31.67 30.35 -16.47
C GLU A 111 30.61 30.06 -17.56
N PRO A 112 29.92 31.10 -18.08
CA PRO A 112 28.91 30.93 -19.14
C PRO A 112 29.48 30.53 -20.49
N VAL A 113 30.72 30.95 -20.76
CA VAL A 113 31.33 30.84 -22.08
C VAL A 113 32.76 30.38 -21.91
N TRP A 114 33.10 29.30 -22.59
CA TRP A 114 34.42 28.68 -22.54
C TRP A 114 35.10 28.74 -23.90
N ASP A 115 36.41 28.95 -23.92
CA ASP A 115 37.19 28.82 -25.15
C ASP A 115 37.45 27.34 -25.47
N PHE A 116 37.25 26.98 -26.74
CA PHE A 116 37.36 25.60 -27.21
C PHE A 116 38.79 25.06 -27.10
N GLU A 117 39.80 25.90 -27.33
CA GLU A 117 41.20 25.49 -27.23
C GLU A 117 41.65 25.37 -25.78
N GLU A 118 41.19 26.27 -24.91
CA GLU A 118 41.43 26.17 -23.47
C GLU A 118 40.88 24.85 -22.91
N LEU A 119 39.65 24.48 -23.26
CA LEU A 119 39.06 23.19 -22.87
C LEU A 119 39.88 21.99 -23.37
N CYS A 120 40.43 22.06 -24.61
CA CYS A 120 41.30 21.00 -25.14
C CYS A 120 42.60 20.89 -24.35
N GLN A 121 43.22 22.02 -24.02
CA GLN A 121 44.47 22.08 -23.26
C GLN A 121 44.29 21.59 -21.84
N GLU A 122 43.24 22.05 -21.17
CA GLU A 122 42.92 21.70 -19.78
C GLU A 122 42.65 20.20 -19.62
N LEU A 123 41.84 19.61 -20.52
CA LEU A 123 41.54 18.17 -20.51
C LEU A 123 42.65 17.29 -21.12
N TYR A 124 43.71 17.89 -21.67
CA TYR A 124 44.75 17.21 -22.43
C TYR A 124 44.21 16.31 -23.57
N ILE A 125 43.24 16.82 -24.34
CA ILE A 125 42.58 16.08 -25.44
C ILE A 125 42.69 16.78 -26.79
N SER A 126 42.51 16.01 -27.87
CA SER A 126 42.43 16.54 -29.23
C SER A 126 41.09 17.23 -29.50
N ARG A 127 41.05 18.16 -30.48
CA ARG A 127 39.81 18.78 -30.96
C ARG A 127 38.74 17.77 -31.37
N THR A 128 39.14 16.67 -32.01
CA THR A 128 38.22 15.60 -32.42
C THR A 128 37.59 14.93 -31.21
N THR A 129 38.38 14.66 -30.17
CA THR A 129 37.90 14.08 -28.92
C THR A 129 36.93 15.02 -28.21
N LEU A 130 37.25 16.31 -28.12
CA LEU A 130 36.35 17.29 -27.50
C LEU A 130 35.01 17.37 -28.25
N ASN A 131 35.03 17.42 -29.59
CA ASN A 131 33.81 17.42 -30.40
C ASN A 131 32.92 16.20 -30.15
N HIS A 132 33.51 15.01 -29.96
CA HIS A 132 32.73 13.82 -29.59
C HIS A 132 32.07 13.95 -28.21
N VAL A 133 32.79 14.47 -27.21
CA VAL A 133 32.22 14.69 -25.86
C VAL A 133 31.11 15.74 -25.91
N LEU A 134 31.31 16.85 -26.64
CA LEU A 134 30.29 17.89 -26.83
C LEU A 134 29.04 17.37 -27.56
N ALA A 135 29.19 16.43 -28.50
CA ALA A 135 28.04 15.80 -29.16
C ALA A 135 27.20 14.97 -28.17
N VAL A 136 27.85 14.20 -27.28
CA VAL A 136 27.16 13.46 -26.22
C VAL A 136 26.44 14.40 -25.26
N ILE A 137 27.09 15.49 -24.84
CA ILE A 137 26.47 16.52 -23.99
C ILE A 137 25.26 17.14 -24.68
N ARG A 138 25.36 17.46 -25.98
CA ARG A 138 24.24 18.02 -26.76
C ARG A 138 23.03 17.09 -26.75
N ASP A 139 23.24 15.79 -26.97
CA ASP A 139 22.15 14.81 -26.94
C ASP A 139 21.53 14.68 -25.53
N ARG A 140 22.32 14.82 -24.48
CA ARG A 140 21.85 14.74 -23.09
C ARG A 140 21.02 15.94 -22.65
N ILE A 141 21.38 17.16 -23.06
CA ILE A 141 20.68 18.38 -22.62
C ILE A 141 19.48 18.73 -23.51
N ARG A 142 19.41 18.19 -24.74
CA ARG A 142 18.35 18.47 -25.71
C ARG A 142 16.92 18.19 -25.21
N PRO A 143 16.63 17.10 -24.45
CA PRO A 143 15.29 16.86 -23.90
C PRO A 143 14.78 17.99 -23.00
N TYR A 144 15.68 18.73 -22.35
CA TYR A 144 15.36 19.90 -21.52
C TYR A 144 15.18 21.19 -22.32
N GLN A 145 15.19 21.11 -23.66
CA GLN A 145 15.14 22.28 -24.56
C GLN A 145 16.35 23.21 -24.42
N LEU A 146 17.49 22.68 -23.93
CA LEU A 146 18.76 23.38 -23.86
C LEU A 146 19.57 23.15 -25.15
N GLN A 147 20.42 24.11 -25.49
CA GLN A 147 21.26 24.06 -26.69
C GLN A 147 22.72 24.30 -26.32
N LEU A 148 23.60 23.49 -26.91
CA LEU A 148 25.05 23.68 -26.83
C LEU A 148 25.53 24.38 -28.11
N ASP A 149 25.81 25.68 -27.99
CA ASP A 149 26.34 26.51 -29.07
C ASP A 149 27.87 26.45 -29.08
N VAL A 150 28.42 26.17 -30.27
CA VAL A 150 29.85 26.11 -30.52
C VAL A 150 30.14 27.00 -31.73
N SER A 151 30.44 28.27 -31.45
CA SER A 151 30.59 29.32 -32.46
C SER A 151 31.85 30.13 -32.21
N HIS A 152 32.66 30.39 -33.25
CA HIS A 152 33.89 31.19 -33.17
C HIS A 152 34.86 30.77 -32.04
N GLN A 153 35.11 29.46 -31.89
CA GLN A 153 35.93 28.88 -30.81
C GLN A 153 35.37 29.08 -29.40
N ARG A 154 34.11 29.48 -29.25
CA ARG A 154 33.44 29.60 -27.96
C ARG A 154 32.37 28.53 -27.79
N VAL A 155 32.29 27.96 -26.60
CA VAL A 155 31.36 26.91 -26.19
C VAL A 155 30.48 27.45 -25.07
N GLN A 156 29.16 27.41 -25.25
CA GLN A 156 28.20 27.87 -24.24
C GLN A 156 26.93 27.04 -24.26
N VAL A 157 26.30 26.89 -23.10
CA VAL A 157 24.95 26.32 -22.98
C VAL A 157 23.95 27.48 -22.96
N THR A 158 22.91 27.39 -23.77
CA THR A 158 21.84 28.38 -23.86
C THR A 158 20.47 27.73 -23.68
N GLY A 159 19.55 28.47 -23.08
CA GLY A 159 18.21 28.00 -22.77
C GLY A 159 17.55 28.89 -21.72
N LYS A 160 16.33 28.53 -21.35
CA LYS A 160 15.61 29.19 -20.26
C LYS A 160 16.19 28.78 -18.91
N GLU A 161 16.26 29.69 -17.95
CA GLU A 161 16.88 29.43 -16.65
C GLU A 161 16.13 28.34 -15.87
N GLU A 162 14.80 28.24 -15.99
CA GLU A 162 14.02 27.15 -15.40
C GLU A 162 14.43 25.77 -15.96
N ALA A 163 14.75 25.68 -17.25
CA ALA A 163 15.21 24.44 -17.89
C ALA A 163 16.64 24.09 -17.50
N ILE A 164 17.50 25.10 -17.32
CA ILE A 164 18.86 24.93 -16.80
C ILE A 164 18.80 24.37 -15.37
N ARG A 165 17.98 24.96 -14.50
CA ARG A 165 17.81 24.49 -13.12
C ARG A 165 17.24 23.07 -13.07
N HIS A 166 16.28 22.75 -13.94
CA HIS A 166 15.72 21.41 -14.06
C HIS A 166 16.80 20.39 -14.45
N PHE A 167 17.59 20.67 -15.50
CA PHE A 167 18.71 19.79 -15.86
C PHE A 167 19.70 19.63 -14.70
N ILE A 168 20.00 20.71 -13.98
CA ILE A 168 20.90 20.66 -12.84
C ILE A 168 20.36 19.71 -11.77
N MET A 169 19.09 19.86 -11.37
CA MET A 169 18.45 19.02 -10.37
C MET A 169 18.45 17.54 -10.80
N ASP A 170 18.04 17.25 -12.03
CA ASP A 170 17.92 15.87 -12.52
C ASP A 170 19.28 15.20 -12.72
N TYR A 171 20.25 15.93 -13.28
CA TYR A 171 21.55 15.35 -13.56
C TYR A 171 22.39 15.21 -12.29
N PHE A 172 22.52 16.28 -11.53
CA PHE A 172 23.45 16.37 -10.40
C PHE A 172 22.84 15.94 -9.07
N PHE A 173 21.53 16.12 -8.85
CA PHE A 173 20.88 15.92 -7.55
C PHE A 173 19.87 14.76 -7.50
N ALA A 174 19.57 14.07 -8.62
CA ALA A 174 18.58 12.99 -8.63
C ALA A 174 18.85 11.80 -7.69
N THR A 175 20.09 11.60 -7.22
CA THR A 175 20.45 10.53 -6.28
C THR A 175 20.60 11.00 -4.84
N SER A 176 20.43 12.30 -4.58
CA SER A 176 20.80 12.93 -3.31
C SER A 176 19.84 12.64 -2.15
N PHE A 177 18.72 11.94 -2.40
CA PHE A 177 17.79 11.52 -1.35
C PHE A 177 18.19 10.20 -0.67
N ASP A 178 18.81 9.27 -1.40
CA ASP A 178 19.33 8.00 -0.86
C ASP A 178 20.65 8.19 -0.12
N ASP A 179 21.46 9.15 -0.57
CA ASP A 179 22.62 9.59 0.16
C ASP A 179 22.13 10.31 1.42
N SER A 180 22.43 9.73 2.60
CA SER A 180 21.98 10.24 3.89
C SER A 180 22.09 11.76 3.94
N MET A 181 21.13 12.43 4.57
CA MET A 181 21.03 13.89 4.76
C MET A 181 22.38 14.60 5.06
N TYR A 182 23.38 13.88 5.55
CA TYR A 182 24.77 14.25 5.75
C TYR A 182 25.62 14.50 4.49
N ALA A 183 25.39 13.83 3.35
CA ALA A 183 26.23 13.99 2.15
C ALA A 183 26.11 15.39 1.52
N ILE A 184 24.95 16.05 1.71
CA ILE A 184 24.72 17.44 1.29
C ILE A 184 25.30 18.45 2.29
N VAL A 185 25.53 18.02 3.54
CA VAL A 185 26.12 18.87 4.59
C VAL A 185 27.61 19.10 4.35
N ASP A 186 28.28 18.23 3.59
CA ASP A 186 29.68 18.43 3.24
C ASP A 186 29.83 19.38 2.05
N ASN A 187 29.60 20.67 2.35
CA ASN A 187 30.25 21.93 1.92
C ASN A 187 30.94 22.06 0.54
N THR A 188 30.81 21.11 -0.37
CA THR A 188 31.57 21.05 -1.61
C THR A 188 30.69 21.32 -2.82
N PHE A 189 29.40 20.98 -2.81
CA PHE A 189 28.54 21.09 -4.00
C PHE A 189 28.14 22.54 -4.32
N LEU A 190 27.80 23.32 -3.30
CA LEU A 190 27.45 24.73 -3.38
C LEU A 190 28.22 25.50 -2.30
N ASP A 191 29.44 25.92 -2.64
CA ASP A 191 30.34 26.60 -1.71
C ASP A 191 29.66 27.82 -1.08
N HIS A 192 29.85 27.99 0.24
CA HIS A 192 29.26 29.09 1.02
C HIS A 192 27.73 29.12 1.08
N ILE A 193 27.06 27.98 0.87
CA ILE A 193 25.62 27.82 1.11
C ILE A 193 25.40 26.90 2.31
N LYS A 194 24.91 27.49 3.40
CA LYS A 194 24.59 26.75 4.62
C LYS A 194 23.20 26.12 4.49
N PHE A 195 23.17 24.89 4.01
CA PHE A 195 21.94 24.09 3.88
C PHE A 195 21.14 24.03 5.18
N ALA A 196 21.80 23.86 6.32
CA ALA A 196 21.15 23.83 7.63
C ALA A 196 20.33 25.10 7.92
N ASP A 197 20.86 26.27 7.58
CA ASP A 197 20.18 27.55 7.80
C ASP A 197 18.93 27.67 6.92
N ILE A 198 19.03 27.27 5.63
CA ILE A 198 17.89 27.24 4.71
C ILE A 198 16.82 26.26 5.24
N THR A 199 17.23 25.07 5.67
CA THR A 199 16.32 24.05 6.23
C THR A 199 15.58 24.58 7.44
N ILE A 200 16.27 25.25 8.37
CA ILE A 200 15.64 25.86 9.56
C ILE A 200 14.62 26.92 9.14
N ILE A 201 14.98 27.81 8.21
CA ILE A 201 14.07 28.85 7.70
C ILE A 201 12.81 28.23 7.10
N VAL A 202 12.97 27.26 6.19
CA VAL A 202 11.85 26.59 5.53
C VAL A 202 10.95 25.89 6.56
N LEU A 203 11.55 25.20 7.53
CA LEU A 203 10.83 24.51 8.61
C LEU A 203 10.00 25.47 9.45
N ASP A 204 10.60 26.56 9.90
CA ASP A 204 9.94 27.58 10.73
C ASP A 204 8.76 28.20 10.00
N GLU A 205 8.97 28.68 8.77
CA GLU A 205 7.94 29.38 8.00
C GLU A 205 6.77 28.47 7.61
N CYS A 206 7.05 27.21 7.26
CA CYS A 206 6.01 26.22 7.00
C CYS A 206 5.24 25.85 8.27
N ARG A 207 5.92 25.72 9.41
CA ARG A 207 5.28 25.41 10.70
C ARG A 207 4.35 26.55 11.14
N ASP A 208 4.81 27.79 11.04
CA ASP A 208 4.02 28.97 11.39
C ASP A 208 2.77 29.12 10.52
N ALA A 209 2.90 28.79 9.23
CA ALA A 209 1.78 28.74 8.30
C ALA A 209 0.94 27.45 8.38
N LYS A 210 1.29 26.50 9.26
CA LYS A 210 0.65 25.17 9.38
C LYS A 210 0.64 24.37 8.08
N LEU A 211 1.60 24.60 7.19
CA LEU A 211 1.79 23.83 5.97
C LEU A 211 2.44 22.49 6.30
N LYS A 212 1.79 21.40 5.90
CA LYS A 212 2.32 20.04 6.05
C LYS A 212 2.99 19.60 4.75
N LEU A 213 4.31 19.48 4.79
CA LEU A 213 5.11 18.96 3.69
C LEU A 213 5.62 17.56 4.06
N SER A 214 5.82 16.69 3.06
CA SER A 214 6.61 15.49 3.28
C SER A 214 8.10 15.85 3.38
N ASP A 215 8.88 15.01 4.04
CA ASP A 215 10.32 15.21 4.19
C ASP A 215 11.02 15.33 2.83
N PHE A 216 10.57 14.56 1.83
CA PHE A 216 11.08 14.64 0.46
C PHE A 216 10.77 16.00 -0.20
N VAL A 217 9.54 16.50 -0.08
CA VAL A 217 9.16 17.81 -0.65
C VAL A 217 9.94 18.93 0.04
N MET A 218 10.11 18.84 1.36
CA MET A 218 10.91 19.79 2.13
C MET A 218 12.37 19.77 1.69
N HIS A 219 12.95 18.58 1.51
CA HIS A 219 14.31 18.40 1.05
C HIS A 219 14.53 19.02 -0.33
N ASN A 220 13.68 18.68 -1.30
CA ASN A 220 13.74 19.26 -2.64
C ASN A 220 13.60 20.78 -2.61
N LEU A 221 12.69 21.30 -1.80
CA LEU A 221 12.52 22.74 -1.64
C LEU A 221 13.81 23.42 -1.17
N VAL A 222 14.48 22.85 -0.18
CA VAL A 222 15.78 23.35 0.31
C VAL A 222 16.84 23.29 -0.80
N LEU A 223 16.92 22.19 -1.56
CA LEU A 223 17.84 22.07 -2.70
C LEU A 223 17.57 23.14 -3.76
N HIS A 224 16.30 23.36 -4.12
CA HIS A 224 15.91 24.38 -5.09
C HIS A 224 16.26 25.80 -4.62
N ILE A 225 16.09 26.12 -3.32
CA ILE A 225 16.50 27.40 -2.75
C ILE A 225 18.03 27.54 -2.76
N ALA A 226 18.76 26.48 -2.41
CA ALA A 226 20.21 26.50 -2.42
C ALA A 226 20.75 26.70 -3.86
N LEU A 227 20.20 25.97 -4.84
CA LEU A 227 20.53 26.16 -6.25
C LEU A 227 20.21 27.58 -6.70
N MET A 228 19.05 28.13 -6.30
CA MET A 228 18.65 29.49 -6.62
C MET A 228 19.64 30.53 -6.08
N VAL A 229 20.08 30.40 -4.83
CA VAL A 229 21.12 31.26 -4.23
C VAL A 229 22.40 31.21 -5.08
N GLN A 230 22.84 30.01 -5.47
CA GLN A 230 24.04 29.85 -6.30
C GLN A 230 23.87 30.52 -7.67
N ARG A 231 22.76 30.25 -8.37
CA ARG A 231 22.50 30.82 -9.71
C ARG A 231 22.42 32.34 -9.68
N ILE A 232 21.85 32.93 -8.63
CA ILE A 232 21.82 34.38 -8.45
C ILE A 232 23.22 34.95 -8.21
N ARG A 233 24.05 34.31 -7.39
CA ARG A 233 25.45 34.71 -7.20
C ARG A 233 26.25 34.66 -8.50
N SER A 234 25.96 33.68 -9.35
CA SER A 234 26.53 33.56 -10.70
C SER A 234 25.92 34.53 -11.74
N GLY A 235 24.94 35.36 -11.36
CA GLY A 235 24.33 36.35 -12.26
C GLY A 235 23.20 35.82 -13.14
N TYR A 236 22.62 34.66 -12.82
CA TYR A 236 21.53 34.01 -13.54
C TYR A 236 20.23 33.88 -12.71
N PRO A 237 19.60 35.01 -12.31
CA PRO A 237 18.28 34.96 -11.70
C PRO A 237 17.20 34.53 -12.71
N LEU A 238 16.05 34.05 -12.22
CA LEU A 238 14.86 33.92 -13.06
C LEU A 238 14.39 35.31 -13.51
N ALA A 239 14.55 35.61 -14.80
CA ALA A 239 14.15 36.89 -15.37
C ALA A 239 12.64 37.00 -15.63
N PHE A 240 11.99 35.88 -15.97
CA PHE A 240 10.56 35.84 -16.24
C PHE A 240 9.98 34.49 -15.81
N PHE A 241 9.14 34.48 -14.78
CA PHE A 241 8.45 33.28 -14.32
C PHE A 241 7.08 33.68 -13.80
N SER A 242 6.02 33.28 -14.51
CA SER A 242 4.65 33.61 -14.15
C SER A 242 3.98 32.45 -13.42
N ILE A 243 3.13 32.77 -12.45
CA ILE A 243 2.22 31.83 -11.82
C ILE A 243 0.77 32.29 -12.01
N PRO A 244 -0.20 31.36 -12.03
CA PRO A 244 -1.62 31.69 -12.00
C PRO A 244 -1.97 32.66 -10.86
N ALA A 245 -2.93 33.55 -11.10
CA ALA A 245 -3.35 34.56 -10.12
C ALA A 245 -3.82 33.92 -8.79
N ALA A 246 -4.46 32.75 -8.86
CA ALA A 246 -4.89 31.99 -7.68
C ALA A 246 -3.72 31.57 -6.78
N ILE A 247 -2.55 31.24 -7.35
CA ILE A 247 -1.36 30.91 -6.55
C ILE A 247 -0.76 32.18 -5.96
N ARG A 248 -0.71 33.28 -6.71
CA ARG A 248 -0.19 34.55 -6.21
C ARG A 248 -0.97 35.09 -5.00
N GLN A 249 -2.24 34.72 -4.88
CA GLN A 249 -3.11 35.08 -3.76
C GLN A 249 -3.12 34.05 -2.63
N SER A 250 -2.37 32.94 -2.75
CA SER A 250 -2.41 31.85 -1.79
C SER A 250 -1.48 32.08 -0.59
N ASP A 251 -1.75 31.36 0.50
CA ASP A 251 -0.91 31.39 1.69
C ASP A 251 0.51 30.88 1.37
N GLU A 252 0.64 29.89 0.49
CA GLU A 252 1.92 29.35 0.05
C GLU A 252 2.80 30.39 -0.64
N TYR A 253 2.21 31.34 -1.40
CA TYR A 253 2.98 32.45 -1.96
C TYR A 253 3.46 33.42 -0.89
N GLN A 254 2.66 33.67 0.14
CA GLN A 254 3.11 34.48 1.28
C GLN A 254 4.22 33.78 2.07
N VAL A 255 4.13 32.46 2.25
CA VAL A 255 5.20 31.66 2.86
C VAL A 255 6.47 31.72 2.02
N ALA A 256 6.36 31.56 0.70
CA ALA A 256 7.49 31.67 -0.22
C ALA A 256 8.22 33.02 -0.08
N LEU A 257 7.49 34.13 0.00
CA LEU A 257 8.06 35.46 0.22
C LEU A 257 8.82 35.56 1.55
N ARG A 258 8.26 35.04 2.65
CA ARG A 258 8.91 35.09 3.97
C ARG A 258 10.16 34.21 4.03
N ILE A 259 10.11 33.01 3.43
CA ILE A 259 11.28 32.13 3.29
C ILE A 259 12.39 32.86 2.55
N LEU A 260 12.09 33.40 1.36
CA LEU A 260 13.10 34.08 0.56
C LEU A 260 13.66 35.30 1.27
N TYR A 261 12.83 36.10 1.94
CA TYR A 261 13.29 37.24 2.73
C TYR A 261 14.31 36.85 3.81
N ARG A 262 14.03 35.82 4.62
CA ARG A 262 14.98 35.34 5.63
C ARG A 262 16.26 34.77 5.00
N VAL A 263 16.14 34.11 3.84
CA VAL A 263 17.31 33.61 3.10
C VAL A 263 18.15 34.77 2.53
N GLU A 264 17.55 35.87 2.08
CA GLU A 264 18.29 37.08 1.66
C GLU A 264 19.19 37.59 2.77
N GLU A 265 18.67 37.67 4.00
CA GLU A 265 19.41 38.17 5.16
C GLU A 265 20.61 37.30 5.51
N VAL A 266 20.43 35.97 5.49
CA VAL A 266 21.50 35.01 5.82
C VAL A 266 22.54 34.90 4.70
N MET A 267 22.11 34.96 3.44
CA MET A 267 22.97 34.69 2.28
C MET A 267 23.56 35.96 1.63
N GLY A 268 23.08 37.15 2.02
CA GLY A 268 23.56 38.43 1.51
C GLY A 268 23.23 38.68 0.04
N ILE A 269 22.07 38.18 -0.44
CA ILE A 269 21.63 38.31 -1.84
C ILE A 269 20.26 38.99 -1.94
N ARG A 270 19.81 39.28 -3.16
CA ARG A 270 18.45 39.76 -3.44
C ARG A 270 17.77 38.85 -4.46
N PHE A 271 16.58 38.39 -4.14
CA PHE A 271 15.75 37.60 -5.04
C PHE A 271 14.81 38.51 -5.84
N PRO A 272 14.70 38.32 -7.17
CA PRO A 272 13.58 38.86 -7.91
C PRO A 272 12.26 38.19 -7.50
N LYS A 273 11.14 38.88 -7.72
CA LYS A 273 9.79 38.37 -7.38
C LYS A 273 9.45 37.06 -8.10
N GLU A 274 10.06 36.81 -9.26
CA GLU A 274 9.94 35.60 -10.05
C GLU A 274 10.42 34.36 -9.28
N GLU A 275 11.38 34.51 -8.37
CA GLU A 275 11.86 33.42 -7.53
C GLU A 275 10.83 32.99 -6.48
N ALA A 276 10.09 33.95 -5.93
CA ALA A 276 8.97 33.65 -5.02
C ALA A 276 7.87 32.87 -5.74
N ASN A 277 7.63 33.16 -7.02
CA ASN A 277 6.69 32.41 -7.84
C ASN A 277 7.14 30.94 -8.00
N TYR A 278 8.45 30.72 -8.22
CA TYR A 278 9.03 29.38 -8.34
C TYR A 278 8.90 28.58 -7.04
N ILE A 279 9.21 29.19 -5.89
CA ILE A 279 9.08 28.55 -4.57
C ILE A 279 7.63 28.25 -4.21
N ALA A 280 6.71 29.19 -4.48
CA ALA A 280 5.29 29.00 -4.18
C ALA A 280 4.69 27.79 -4.91
N LEU A 281 5.17 27.48 -6.12
CA LEU A 281 4.71 26.32 -6.86
C LEU A 281 5.24 24.99 -6.27
N HIS A 282 6.44 24.98 -5.68
CA HIS A 282 6.96 23.84 -4.93
C HIS A 282 6.24 23.65 -3.58
N LEU A 283 5.83 24.76 -2.96
CA LEU A 283 5.07 24.76 -1.71
C LEU A 283 3.59 24.43 -1.88
N LYS A 284 3.04 24.50 -3.10
CA LYS A 284 1.60 24.34 -3.33
C LYS A 284 1.12 22.95 -2.97
N VAL A 285 0.67 22.82 -1.73
CA VAL A 285 0.04 21.63 -1.14
C VAL A 285 -1.41 21.99 -0.87
N LYS A 286 -2.26 22.08 -1.89
CA LYS A 286 -3.65 22.43 -1.62
C LYS A 286 -4.44 21.22 -1.12
N HIS A 287 -4.55 21.10 0.20
CA HIS A 287 -5.74 20.55 0.85
C HIS A 287 -6.88 21.55 0.63
N SER A 288 -7.85 21.20 -0.20
CA SER A 288 -8.98 22.06 -0.53
C SER A 288 -9.94 22.21 0.65
N VAL A 289 -9.94 23.37 1.31
CA VAL A 289 -11.10 23.93 2.01
C VAL A 289 -11.13 25.43 1.74
N ASP A 290 -11.76 25.79 0.63
CA ASP A 290 -12.35 27.09 0.27
C ASP A 290 -12.09 27.40 -1.19
N GLY A 291 -13.18 27.39 -1.95
CA GLY A 291 -13.24 27.58 -3.39
C GLY A 291 -14.52 28.32 -3.75
N SER A 292 -14.36 29.26 -4.67
CA SER A 292 -15.43 30.04 -5.27
C SER A 292 -16.40 29.15 -6.08
N PRO A 293 -17.59 29.65 -6.49
CA PRO A 293 -18.56 28.84 -7.25
C PRO A 293 -18.03 28.26 -8.58
N GLN A 294 -16.96 28.82 -9.14
CA GLN A 294 -16.30 28.33 -10.36
C GLN A 294 -15.33 27.17 -10.08
N ASP A 295 -14.67 27.16 -8.92
CA ASP A 295 -13.78 26.07 -8.49
C ASP A 295 -14.55 24.76 -8.28
N ASN A 296 -15.79 24.85 -7.78
CA ASN A 296 -16.62 23.66 -7.53
C ASN A 296 -16.95 22.87 -8.81
N LYS A 297 -17.15 23.54 -9.97
CA LYS A 297 -17.45 22.83 -11.23
C LYS A 297 -16.25 22.10 -11.81
N ALA A 298 -15.06 22.71 -11.75
CA ALA A 298 -13.83 22.06 -12.20
C ALA A 298 -13.47 20.88 -11.29
N ASP A 299 -13.68 21.04 -9.98
CA ASP A 299 -13.49 19.98 -8.99
C ASP A 299 -14.44 18.79 -9.22
N ASP A 300 -15.70 19.05 -9.56
CA ASP A 300 -16.69 18.02 -9.87
C ASP A 300 -16.32 17.24 -11.15
N LEU A 301 -15.83 17.92 -12.18
CA LEU A 301 -15.37 17.28 -13.42
C LEU A 301 -14.15 16.40 -13.17
N LEU A 302 -13.12 16.91 -12.48
CA LEU A 302 -11.94 16.12 -12.12
C LEU A 302 -12.31 14.88 -11.30
N ARG A 303 -13.21 15.05 -10.32
CA ARG A 303 -13.74 13.92 -9.54
C ARG A 303 -14.41 12.87 -10.43
N SER A 304 -15.16 13.30 -11.45
CA SER A 304 -15.82 12.39 -12.40
C SER A 304 -14.81 11.61 -13.26
N HIS A 305 -13.77 12.27 -13.77
CA HIS A 305 -12.73 11.64 -14.57
C HIS A 305 -11.90 10.65 -13.75
N LEU A 306 -11.55 11.02 -12.51
CA LEU A 306 -10.84 10.11 -11.60
C LEU A 306 -11.67 8.88 -11.25
N LYS A 307 -12.98 9.04 -11.02
CA LYS A 307 -13.89 7.90 -10.83
C LYS A 307 -13.89 6.96 -12.04
N ALA A 308 -13.91 7.51 -13.25
CA ALA A 308 -13.83 6.69 -14.47
C ALA A 308 -12.50 5.92 -14.56
N GLY A 309 -11.38 6.55 -14.21
CA GLY A 309 -10.08 5.88 -14.10
C GLY A 309 -10.06 4.76 -13.04
N ILE A 310 -10.66 4.99 -11.86
CA ILE A 310 -10.78 3.97 -10.81
C ILE A 310 -11.66 2.80 -11.26
N VAL A 311 -12.77 3.05 -11.96
CA VAL A 311 -13.61 1.99 -12.55
C VAL A 311 -12.80 1.17 -13.55
N LYS A 312 -12.02 1.84 -14.42
CA LYS A 312 -11.15 1.14 -15.37
C LYS A 312 -10.10 0.29 -14.65
N ALA A 313 -9.45 0.82 -13.61
CA ALA A 313 -8.52 0.04 -12.78
C ALA A 313 -9.20 -1.17 -12.13
N SER A 314 -10.43 -1.01 -11.67
CA SER A 314 -11.23 -2.07 -11.06
C SER A 314 -11.57 -3.18 -12.06
N GLN A 315 -11.93 -2.81 -13.30
CA GLN A 315 -12.15 -3.76 -14.39
C GLN A 315 -10.89 -4.53 -14.79
N LEU A 316 -9.73 -3.86 -14.84
CA LEU A 316 -8.46 -4.47 -15.20
C LEU A 316 -7.94 -5.44 -14.13
N THR A 317 -8.24 -5.17 -12.86
CA THR A 317 -7.79 -5.99 -11.72
C THR A 317 -8.82 -7.02 -11.24
N GLY A 318 -10.10 -6.81 -11.54
CA GLY A 318 -11.21 -7.54 -10.92
C GLY A 318 -11.45 -7.19 -9.45
N MET A 319 -10.84 -6.11 -8.94
CA MET A 319 -11.02 -5.62 -7.57
C MET A 319 -11.95 -4.42 -7.58
N SER A 320 -12.96 -4.36 -6.72
CA SER A 320 -13.82 -3.17 -6.61
C SER A 320 -13.10 -2.04 -5.85
N LEU A 321 -12.27 -1.29 -6.56
CA LEU A 321 -11.53 -0.14 -6.00
C LEU A 321 -12.42 1.11 -5.89
N GLU A 322 -13.60 1.12 -6.53
CA GLU A 322 -14.54 2.25 -6.48
C GLU A 322 -15.11 2.49 -5.08
N ALA A 323 -15.18 1.44 -4.26
CA ALA A 323 -15.64 1.51 -2.87
C ALA A 323 -14.58 2.13 -1.92
N ASP A 324 -13.34 2.33 -2.38
CA ASP A 324 -12.29 2.97 -1.59
C ASP A 324 -12.38 4.51 -1.69
N SER A 325 -13.09 5.11 -0.74
CA SER A 325 -13.17 6.57 -0.62
C SER A 325 -11.81 7.25 -0.40
N SER A 326 -10.84 6.56 0.22
CA SER A 326 -9.50 7.09 0.46
C SER A 326 -8.68 7.15 -0.83
N LEU A 327 -8.88 6.22 -1.77
CA LEU A 327 -8.27 6.26 -3.10
C LEU A 327 -8.69 7.52 -3.84
N LEU A 328 -10.01 7.76 -3.96
CA LEU A 328 -10.52 8.93 -4.68
C LEU A 328 -10.07 10.25 -4.01
N GLN A 329 -10.14 10.34 -2.69
CA GLN A 329 -9.71 11.54 -1.97
C GLN A 329 -8.21 11.79 -2.13
N GLY A 330 -7.38 10.74 -2.04
CA GLY A 330 -5.94 10.83 -2.25
C GLY A 330 -5.58 11.31 -3.64
N LEU A 331 -6.19 10.70 -4.67
CA LEU A 331 -5.99 11.11 -6.06
C LEU A 331 -6.45 12.56 -6.31
N LEU A 332 -7.59 12.98 -5.76
CA LEU A 332 -8.06 14.37 -5.88
C LEU A 332 -7.07 15.37 -5.26
N ALA A 333 -6.56 15.05 -4.06
CA ALA A 333 -5.58 15.89 -3.38
C ALA A 333 -4.24 15.97 -4.13
N HIS A 334 -3.87 14.91 -4.86
CA HIS A 334 -2.65 14.86 -5.67
C HIS A 334 -2.80 15.51 -7.05
N MET A 335 -3.94 15.33 -7.73
CA MET A 335 -4.16 15.82 -9.10
C MET A 335 -4.18 17.34 -9.22
N LYS A 336 -4.77 18.05 -8.25
CA LYS A 336 -4.83 19.52 -8.31
C LYS A 336 -3.45 20.20 -8.33
N PRO A 337 -2.52 19.88 -7.40
CA PRO A 337 -1.17 20.42 -7.49
C PRO A 337 -0.42 19.86 -8.70
N LEU A 338 -0.61 18.59 -9.08
CA LEU A 338 0.01 18.01 -10.29
C LEU A 338 -0.36 18.79 -11.55
N ALA A 339 -1.65 19.01 -11.81
CA ALA A 339 -2.11 19.75 -12.99
C ALA A 339 -1.49 21.16 -13.05
N THR A 340 -1.41 21.83 -11.90
CA THR A 340 -0.73 23.13 -11.80
C THR A 340 0.75 23.01 -12.17
N ARG A 341 1.46 21.98 -11.70
CA ARG A 341 2.87 21.77 -12.04
C ARG A 341 3.06 21.48 -13.53
N LEU A 342 2.22 20.62 -14.12
CA LEU A 342 2.25 20.27 -15.53
C LEU A 342 2.02 21.50 -16.44
N GLU A 343 1.03 22.34 -16.12
CA GLU A 343 0.77 23.61 -16.84
C GLU A 343 1.97 24.56 -16.83
N ASN A 344 2.77 24.52 -15.77
CA ASN A 344 3.93 25.40 -15.58
C ASN A 344 5.26 24.68 -15.89
N HIS A 345 5.20 23.50 -16.51
CA HIS A 345 6.36 22.68 -16.88
C HIS A 345 7.32 22.38 -15.71
N ILE A 346 6.77 22.25 -14.50
CA ILE A 346 7.52 21.79 -13.33
C ILE A 346 7.35 20.28 -13.22
N GLN A 347 8.47 19.57 -13.13
CA GLN A 347 8.50 18.13 -12.88
C GLN A 347 8.92 17.88 -11.44
N LEU A 348 8.30 16.90 -10.80
CA LEU A 348 8.70 16.42 -9.48
C LEU A 348 9.34 15.05 -9.64
N THR A 349 10.56 14.88 -9.14
CA THR A 349 11.19 13.55 -9.05
C THR A 349 10.50 12.72 -7.97
N ASN A 350 10.35 11.42 -8.17
CA ASN A 350 9.89 10.50 -7.15
C ASN A 350 11.04 9.55 -6.79
N PRO A 351 11.51 9.54 -5.53
CA PRO A 351 12.67 8.74 -5.14
C PRO A 351 12.41 7.23 -5.27
N LEU A 352 11.14 6.81 -5.33
CA LEU A 352 10.73 5.42 -5.41
C LEU A 352 10.45 4.95 -6.84
N THR A 353 10.62 5.77 -7.87
CA THR A 353 10.22 5.43 -9.25
C THR A 353 10.82 4.13 -9.75
N GLU A 354 12.14 3.97 -9.62
CA GLU A 354 12.83 2.77 -10.10
C GLU A 354 12.49 1.55 -9.24
N GLU A 355 12.30 1.74 -7.93
CA GLU A 355 11.85 0.66 -7.04
C GLU A 355 10.42 0.20 -7.39
N ILE A 356 9.50 1.13 -7.63
CA ILE A 356 8.12 0.84 -8.03
C ILE A 356 8.10 0.11 -9.37
N LYS A 357 8.86 0.58 -10.36
CA LYS A 357 8.95 -0.07 -11.68
C LYS A 357 9.58 -1.46 -11.61
N SER A 358 10.55 -1.67 -10.72
CA SER A 358 11.24 -2.95 -10.58
C SER A 358 10.44 -3.98 -9.76
N LYS A 359 9.90 -3.58 -8.60
CA LYS A 359 9.22 -4.47 -7.65
C LYS A 359 7.71 -4.59 -7.92
N TYR A 360 7.09 -3.56 -8.49
CA TYR A 360 5.64 -3.49 -8.72
C TYR A 360 5.28 -3.07 -10.17
N PRO A 361 5.88 -3.70 -11.20
CA PRO A 361 5.67 -3.31 -12.60
C PRO A 361 4.20 -3.40 -13.04
N GLU A 362 3.45 -4.37 -12.51
CA GLU A 362 2.03 -4.56 -12.82
C GLU A 362 1.17 -3.41 -12.30
N ALA A 363 1.42 -2.93 -11.07
CA ALA A 363 0.68 -1.81 -10.49
C ALA A 363 1.00 -0.49 -11.22
N PHE A 364 2.24 -0.30 -11.63
CA PHE A 364 2.66 0.86 -12.41
C PHE A 364 2.00 0.87 -13.80
N ALA A 365 2.02 -0.27 -14.51
CA ALA A 365 1.37 -0.41 -15.82
C ALA A 365 -0.15 -0.25 -15.73
N LEU A 366 -0.78 -0.85 -14.72
CA LEU A 366 -2.21 -0.68 -14.42
C LEU A 366 -2.56 0.79 -14.25
N THR A 367 -1.77 1.52 -13.47
CA THR A 367 -2.00 2.95 -13.19
C THR A 367 -1.95 3.77 -14.47
N LYS A 368 -0.91 3.59 -15.29
CA LYS A 368 -0.82 4.25 -16.61
C LYS A 368 -2.04 3.94 -17.46
N GLN A 369 -2.36 2.66 -17.64
CA GLN A 369 -3.49 2.23 -18.46
C GLN A 369 -4.83 2.78 -17.95
N ALA A 370 -5.03 2.85 -16.64
CA ALA A 370 -6.26 3.32 -16.02
C ALA A 370 -6.45 4.84 -16.18
N PHE A 371 -5.38 5.63 -16.04
CA PHE A 371 -5.47 7.09 -15.90
C PHE A 371 -4.87 7.90 -17.06
N GLU A 372 -4.09 7.33 -17.98
CA GLU A 372 -3.44 8.06 -19.10
C GLU A 372 -4.42 8.84 -20.00
N ASN A 373 -5.67 8.38 -20.08
CA ASN A 373 -6.68 8.96 -20.96
C ASN A 373 -7.62 9.94 -20.24
N ILE A 374 -7.38 10.28 -18.97
CA ILE A 374 -8.19 11.32 -18.33
C ILE A 374 -7.80 12.70 -18.90
N PRO A 375 -8.77 13.59 -19.16
CA PRO A 375 -8.51 14.86 -19.84
C PRO A 375 -7.41 15.72 -19.20
N GLU A 376 -7.29 15.68 -17.87
CA GLU A 376 -6.30 16.45 -17.11
C GLU A 376 -4.85 16.00 -17.34
N LEU A 377 -4.65 14.73 -17.73
CA LEU A 377 -3.31 14.17 -17.97
C LEU A 377 -3.03 14.01 -19.46
N GLN A 378 -4.05 13.77 -20.28
CA GLN A 378 -3.93 13.49 -21.71
C GLN A 378 -3.21 14.59 -22.50
N ALA A 379 -3.30 15.85 -22.04
CA ALA A 379 -2.66 16.99 -22.67
C ALA A 379 -1.14 17.07 -22.42
N TYR A 380 -0.60 16.23 -21.52
CA TYR A 380 0.77 16.32 -21.04
C TYR A 380 1.51 15.00 -21.21
N ASP A 381 2.82 15.09 -21.45
CA ASP A 381 3.72 13.93 -21.42
C ASP A 381 4.25 13.78 -19.98
N LEU A 382 3.62 12.90 -19.21
CA LEU A 382 3.97 12.68 -17.81
C LEU A 382 5.26 11.85 -17.69
N SER A 383 6.18 12.32 -16.84
CA SER A 383 7.36 11.55 -16.46
C SER A 383 6.98 10.29 -15.67
N ASP A 384 7.89 9.30 -15.66
CA ASP A 384 7.71 8.09 -14.84
C ASP A 384 7.57 8.42 -13.34
N ASP A 385 8.16 9.53 -12.88
CA ASP A 385 8.05 10.00 -11.50
C ASP A 385 6.64 10.43 -11.12
N GLU A 386 5.96 11.17 -11.99
CA GLU A 386 4.57 11.57 -11.74
C GLU A 386 3.65 10.35 -11.80
N TRP A 387 3.92 9.41 -12.71
CA TRP A 387 3.23 8.11 -12.73
C TRP A 387 3.47 7.29 -11.46
N ALA A 388 4.67 7.36 -10.88
CA ALA A 388 5.01 6.67 -9.65
C ALA A 388 4.20 7.23 -8.46
N TYR A 389 4.01 8.56 -8.37
CA TYR A 389 3.17 9.15 -7.33
C TYR A 389 1.70 8.71 -7.43
N ILE A 390 1.14 8.67 -8.64
CA ILE A 390 -0.22 8.16 -8.86
C ILE A 390 -0.28 6.67 -8.49
N SER A 391 0.74 5.89 -8.86
CA SER A 391 0.81 4.45 -8.61
C SER A 391 0.77 4.13 -7.12
N LEU A 392 1.42 4.93 -6.28
CA LEU A 392 1.37 4.74 -4.81
C LEU A 392 -0.05 4.79 -4.25
N HIS A 393 -0.91 5.69 -4.76
CA HIS A 393 -2.31 5.74 -4.34
C HIS A 393 -3.07 4.46 -4.72
N VAL A 394 -2.87 3.97 -5.96
CA VAL A 394 -3.49 2.75 -6.47
C VAL A 394 -2.99 1.51 -5.71
N MET A 395 -1.68 1.39 -5.50
CA MET A 395 -1.07 0.31 -4.72
C MET A 395 -1.63 0.25 -3.29
N ALA A 396 -1.73 1.39 -2.61
CA ALA A 396 -2.29 1.44 -1.27
C ALA A 396 -3.77 1.02 -1.24
N ALA A 397 -4.54 1.32 -2.29
CA ALA A 397 -5.93 0.87 -2.41
C ALA A 397 -6.04 -0.63 -2.68
N ILE A 398 -5.19 -1.17 -3.56
CA ILE A 398 -5.10 -2.62 -3.81
C ILE A 398 -4.77 -3.34 -2.50
N GLU A 399 -3.81 -2.85 -1.73
CA GLU A 399 -3.44 -3.46 -0.46
C GLU A 399 -4.58 -3.43 0.57
N ARG A 400 -5.28 -2.29 0.69
CA ARG A 400 -6.48 -2.19 1.55
C ARG A 400 -7.58 -3.14 1.08
N TYR A 401 -7.80 -3.26 -0.23
CA TYR A 401 -8.76 -4.20 -0.78
C TYR A 401 -8.39 -5.65 -0.44
N SER A 402 -7.15 -6.07 -0.72
CA SER A 402 -6.67 -7.42 -0.39
C SER A 402 -6.80 -7.73 1.10
N ASN A 403 -6.49 -6.78 1.97
CA ASN A 403 -6.61 -6.97 3.42
C ASN A 403 -8.06 -7.08 3.90
N ARG A 404 -9.01 -6.33 3.32
CA ARG A 404 -10.44 -6.44 3.66
C ARG A 404 -11.07 -7.78 3.28
N HIS A 405 -10.49 -8.48 2.31
CA HIS A 405 -11.02 -9.75 1.81
C HIS A 405 -10.38 -10.98 2.47
N LYS A 406 -9.46 -10.80 3.43
CA LYS A 406 -8.91 -11.92 4.21
C LYS A 406 -10.00 -12.52 5.10
N LEU A 407 -10.11 -13.84 5.10
CA LEU A 407 -10.96 -14.57 6.04
C LEU A 407 -10.31 -14.54 7.42
N ARG A 408 -11.08 -14.11 8.42
CA ARG A 408 -10.71 -14.13 9.83
C ARG A 408 -10.83 -15.56 10.34
N VAL A 409 -9.70 -16.21 10.58
CA VAL A 409 -9.62 -17.63 10.94
C VAL A 409 -9.35 -17.78 12.42
N LEU A 410 -10.18 -18.59 13.09
CA LEU A 410 -9.89 -19.09 14.44
C LEU A 410 -9.33 -20.50 14.33
N VAL A 411 -8.11 -20.71 14.84
CA VAL A 411 -7.50 -22.04 14.85
C VAL A 411 -7.78 -22.71 16.18
N VAL A 412 -8.37 -23.91 16.15
CA VAL A 412 -8.62 -24.72 17.35
C VAL A 412 -7.66 -25.91 17.34
N CYS A 413 -6.83 -26.05 18.38
CA CYS A 413 -5.89 -27.16 18.47
C CYS A 413 -5.88 -27.78 19.87
N ALA A 414 -6.00 -29.10 19.97
CA ALA A 414 -6.05 -29.81 21.26
C ALA A 414 -4.69 -30.37 21.72
N THR A 415 -3.67 -30.35 20.85
CA THR A 415 -2.42 -31.09 21.07
C THR A 415 -1.29 -30.26 21.70
N GLY A 416 -1.59 -29.06 22.21
CA GLY A 416 -0.67 -28.17 22.90
C GLY A 416 -0.11 -27.02 22.04
N TYR A 417 0.62 -26.09 22.66
CA TYR A 417 1.09 -24.85 22.02
C TYR A 417 1.98 -25.09 20.79
N GLY A 418 2.91 -26.05 20.86
CA GLY A 418 3.86 -26.32 19.78
C GLY A 418 3.21 -26.78 18.48
N SER A 419 2.26 -27.72 18.57
CA SER A 419 1.51 -28.21 17.42
C SER A 419 0.51 -27.18 16.89
N ALA A 420 -0.10 -26.39 17.78
CA ALA A 420 -0.98 -25.30 17.41
C ALA A 420 -0.23 -24.22 16.60
N MET A 421 0.98 -23.87 17.02
CA MET A 421 1.85 -22.95 16.28
C MET A 421 2.33 -23.52 14.94
N MET A 422 2.59 -24.83 14.84
CA MET A 422 2.90 -25.45 13.55
C MET A 422 1.74 -25.33 12.56
N LEU A 423 0.52 -25.65 12.99
CA LEU A 423 -0.67 -25.52 12.15
C LEU A 423 -0.88 -24.06 11.75
N LYS A 424 -0.79 -23.12 12.70
CA LYS A 424 -0.86 -21.68 12.46
C LYS A 424 0.12 -21.23 11.37
N ASN A 425 1.41 -21.49 11.57
CA ASN A 425 2.46 -21.03 10.66
C ASN A 425 2.29 -21.65 9.26
N ARG A 426 1.83 -22.90 9.18
CA ARG A 426 1.60 -23.57 7.89
C ARG A 426 0.37 -23.00 7.17
N LEU A 427 -0.69 -22.67 7.90
CA LEU A 427 -1.85 -21.97 7.36
C LEU A 427 -1.47 -20.56 6.86
N GLU A 428 -0.70 -19.80 7.62
CA GLU A 428 -0.23 -18.46 7.22
C GLU A 428 0.60 -18.53 5.94
N LYS A 429 1.46 -19.54 5.80
CA LYS A 429 2.29 -19.73 4.61
C LYS A 429 1.49 -20.18 3.37
N GLU A 430 0.63 -21.20 3.51
CA GLU A 430 -0.12 -21.77 2.37
C GLU A 430 -1.26 -20.87 1.88
N PHE A 431 -1.77 -20.01 2.77
CA PHE A 431 -2.90 -19.11 2.51
C PHE A 431 -2.54 -17.63 2.76
N GLU A 432 -1.27 -17.30 2.54
CA GLU A 432 -0.77 -15.93 2.61
C GLU A 432 -1.62 -15.01 1.73
N GLY A 433 -1.97 -13.84 2.27
CA GLY A 433 -2.84 -12.89 1.58
C GLY A 433 -4.35 -13.23 1.61
N ARG A 434 -4.75 -14.44 2.01
CA ARG A 434 -6.17 -14.85 2.09
C ARG A 434 -6.68 -15.07 3.51
N PHE A 435 -5.81 -15.41 4.46
CA PHE A 435 -6.17 -15.59 5.86
C PHE A 435 -5.62 -14.49 6.75
N GLN A 436 -6.41 -14.15 7.77
CA GLN A 436 -5.97 -13.44 8.96
C GLN A 436 -6.27 -14.36 10.14
N ILE A 437 -5.24 -14.95 10.75
CA ILE A 437 -5.44 -15.78 11.95
C ILE A 437 -5.69 -14.84 13.13
N VAL A 438 -6.91 -14.87 13.67
CA VAL A 438 -7.34 -14.01 14.78
C VAL A 438 -6.75 -14.52 16.09
N ASP A 439 -6.83 -15.83 16.32
CA ASP A 439 -6.30 -16.47 17.52
C ASP A 439 -6.08 -17.97 17.29
N VAL A 440 -5.32 -18.58 18.19
CA VAL A 440 -5.09 -20.02 18.27
C VAL A 440 -5.43 -20.50 19.66
N ILE A 441 -6.54 -21.22 19.79
CA ILE A 441 -7.12 -21.56 21.09
C ILE A 441 -7.33 -23.06 21.27
N SER A 442 -7.52 -23.46 22.52
CA SER A 442 -7.98 -24.81 22.85
C SER A 442 -9.49 -24.94 22.67
N TYR A 443 -9.98 -26.17 22.53
CA TYR A 443 -11.42 -26.46 22.37
C TYR A 443 -12.31 -25.85 23.46
N TYR A 444 -11.87 -25.89 24.73
CA TYR A 444 -12.66 -25.39 25.86
C TYR A 444 -12.74 -23.86 25.94
N GLU A 445 -11.95 -23.14 25.14
CA GLU A 445 -11.90 -21.68 25.10
C GLU A 445 -12.84 -21.10 24.02
N ILE A 446 -13.48 -21.97 23.23
CA ILE A 446 -14.42 -21.54 22.19
C ILE A 446 -15.66 -20.95 22.86
N THR A 447 -15.91 -19.67 22.62
CA THR A 447 -17.07 -18.92 23.10
C THR A 447 -17.73 -18.17 21.96
N GLN A 448 -19.03 -17.89 22.05
CA GLN A 448 -19.75 -17.14 21.00
C GLN A 448 -19.18 -15.73 20.81
N GLU A 449 -18.76 -15.05 21.88
CA GLU A 449 -18.11 -13.74 21.82
C GLU A 449 -16.88 -13.76 20.90
N ARG A 450 -16.03 -14.79 21.04
CA ARG A 450 -14.86 -14.98 20.19
C ARG A 450 -15.19 -15.33 18.74
N LEU A 451 -16.38 -15.85 18.46
CA LEU A 451 -16.83 -16.23 17.13
C LEU A 451 -17.51 -15.09 16.36
N GLN A 452 -17.92 -14.00 17.02
CA GLN A 452 -18.59 -12.86 16.38
C GLN A 452 -17.77 -12.25 15.23
N THR A 453 -16.45 -12.27 15.35
CA THR A 453 -15.52 -11.71 14.37
C THR A 453 -14.76 -12.77 13.57
N VAL A 454 -15.23 -14.01 13.55
CA VAL A 454 -14.54 -15.13 12.89
C VAL A 454 -15.37 -15.60 11.71
N ASP A 455 -14.74 -15.70 10.55
CA ASP A 455 -15.39 -16.12 9.31
C ASP A 455 -15.32 -17.66 9.14
N VAL A 456 -14.29 -18.31 9.68
CA VAL A 456 -14.14 -19.78 9.65
C VAL A 456 -13.30 -20.30 10.83
N ILE A 457 -13.69 -21.47 11.35
CA ILE A 457 -12.93 -22.22 12.35
C ILE A 457 -12.13 -23.32 11.65
N ILE A 458 -10.81 -23.35 11.84
CA ILE A 458 -9.97 -24.47 11.40
C ILE A 458 -9.54 -25.26 12.63
N SER A 459 -10.03 -26.50 12.75
CA SER A 459 -9.87 -27.31 13.95
C SER A 459 -8.99 -28.54 13.69
N SER A 460 -8.03 -28.80 14.57
CA SER A 460 -7.23 -30.03 14.56
C SER A 460 -7.96 -31.24 15.17
N ILE A 461 -9.17 -31.04 15.68
CA ILE A 461 -10.03 -32.07 16.28
C ILE A 461 -11.44 -32.00 15.67
N SER A 462 -12.16 -33.12 15.68
CA SER A 462 -13.54 -33.14 15.21
C SER A 462 -14.44 -32.39 16.18
N LEU A 463 -15.23 -31.45 15.65
CA LEU A 463 -16.24 -30.70 16.38
C LEU A 463 -17.68 -31.10 16.00
N ALA A 464 -17.86 -32.28 15.40
CA ALA A 464 -19.13 -32.71 14.79
C ALA A 464 -20.33 -32.78 15.76
N ASN A 465 -20.08 -32.90 17.07
CA ASN A 465 -21.11 -33.01 18.09
C ASN A 465 -21.54 -31.65 18.66
N VAL A 466 -20.99 -30.54 18.16
CA VAL A 466 -21.30 -29.18 18.60
C VAL A 466 -21.69 -28.35 17.39
N MET A 467 -22.85 -27.68 17.45
CA MET A 467 -23.33 -26.83 16.37
C MET A 467 -22.73 -25.42 16.49
N PHE A 468 -22.06 -24.98 15.42
CA PHE A 468 -21.57 -23.61 15.24
C PHE A 468 -22.29 -22.98 14.05
N LEU A 469 -22.61 -21.69 14.16
CA LEU A 469 -23.06 -20.88 13.02
C LEU A 469 -21.89 -20.54 12.10
N THR A 470 -20.69 -20.39 12.67
CA THR A 470 -19.44 -20.23 11.93
C THR A 470 -19.03 -21.56 11.30
N PRO A 471 -18.70 -21.60 10.00
CA PRO A 471 -18.22 -22.81 9.33
C PRO A 471 -17.00 -23.42 10.02
N VAL A 472 -16.95 -24.75 10.09
CA VAL A 472 -15.84 -25.51 10.70
C VAL A 472 -15.20 -26.43 9.68
N ILE A 473 -13.88 -26.32 9.52
CA ILE A 473 -13.07 -27.24 8.73
C ILE A 473 -12.18 -28.03 9.68
N THR A 474 -12.36 -29.35 9.71
CA THR A 474 -11.49 -30.23 10.48
C THR A 474 -10.28 -30.61 9.63
N VAL A 475 -9.07 -30.43 10.16
CA VAL A 475 -7.80 -30.70 9.48
C VAL A 475 -6.85 -31.50 10.36
N SER A 476 -5.84 -32.10 9.77
CA SER A 476 -4.72 -32.64 10.55
C SER A 476 -3.82 -31.52 11.10
N VAL A 477 -3.15 -31.76 12.23
CA VAL A 477 -2.18 -30.82 12.83
C VAL A 477 -1.09 -30.41 11.85
N PHE A 478 -0.67 -31.33 10.97
CA PHE A 478 0.36 -31.07 9.98
C PHE A 478 -0.14 -30.43 8.69
N LEU A 479 -1.44 -30.19 8.54
CA LEU A 479 -2.05 -29.63 7.33
C LEU A 479 -1.63 -30.38 6.05
N SER A 480 -2.22 -31.56 5.85
CA SER A 480 -1.97 -32.41 4.70
C SER A 480 -2.44 -31.76 3.38
N ASP A 481 -1.99 -32.28 2.24
CA ASP A 481 -2.44 -31.78 0.93
C ASP A 481 -3.96 -31.94 0.72
N GLN A 482 -4.58 -32.95 1.36
CA GLN A 482 -6.03 -33.09 1.37
C GLN A 482 -6.71 -31.98 2.19
N ASP A 483 -6.15 -31.64 3.36
CA ASP A 483 -6.62 -30.52 4.17
C ASP A 483 -6.52 -29.20 3.39
N ILE A 484 -5.40 -28.97 2.71
CA ILE A 484 -5.19 -27.79 1.87
C ILE A 484 -6.22 -27.74 0.74
N LYS A 485 -6.51 -28.86 0.07
CA LYS A 485 -7.54 -28.92 -0.97
C LYS A 485 -8.94 -28.62 -0.42
N ALA A 486 -9.29 -29.17 0.75
CA ALA A 486 -10.57 -28.91 1.39
C ALA A 486 -10.73 -27.43 1.76
N ILE A 487 -9.69 -26.82 2.33
CA ILE A 487 -9.68 -25.38 2.63
C ILE A 487 -9.77 -24.56 1.34
N ARG A 488 -9.03 -24.89 0.28
CA ARG A 488 -9.11 -24.17 -1.00
C ARG A 488 -10.49 -24.28 -1.63
N GLN A 489 -11.12 -25.45 -1.54
CA GLN A 489 -12.50 -25.63 -2.01
C GLN A 489 -13.46 -24.76 -1.20
N PHE A 490 -13.35 -24.75 0.13
CA PHE A 490 -14.16 -23.89 0.99
C PHE A 490 -13.98 -22.40 0.65
N ILE A 491 -12.74 -21.94 0.47
CA ILE A 491 -12.47 -20.56 0.04
C ILE A 491 -13.10 -20.29 -1.32
N GLY A 492 -12.97 -21.21 -2.28
CA GLY A 492 -13.58 -21.08 -3.61
C GLY A 492 -15.11 -21.04 -3.56
N GLU A 493 -15.74 -21.79 -2.67
CA GLU A 493 -17.19 -21.74 -2.42
C GLU A 493 -17.60 -20.42 -1.75
N GLN A 494 -16.83 -19.92 -0.78
CA GLN A 494 -17.09 -18.63 -0.12
C GLN A 494 -16.85 -17.43 -1.06
N GLU A 495 -15.80 -17.47 -1.87
CA GLU A 495 -15.52 -16.48 -2.93
C GLU A 495 -16.53 -16.59 -4.06
N GLY A 496 -17.01 -17.81 -4.37
CA GLY A 496 -18.14 -18.07 -5.27
C GLY A 496 -19.40 -17.40 -4.74
N ILE A 497 -19.80 -17.66 -3.49
CA ILE A 497 -20.97 -17.02 -2.85
C ILE A 497 -20.81 -15.49 -2.82
N ARG A 498 -19.63 -14.97 -2.47
CA ARG A 498 -19.36 -13.51 -2.46
C ARG A 498 -19.36 -12.89 -3.87
N ARG A 499 -18.88 -13.61 -4.88
CA ARG A 499 -18.94 -13.19 -6.29
C ARG A 499 -20.35 -13.32 -6.86
N GLU A 500 -21.12 -14.33 -6.48
CA GLU A 500 -22.52 -14.53 -6.88
C GLU A 500 -23.46 -13.52 -6.19
N ALA A 501 -23.10 -13.04 -4.99
CA ALA A 501 -23.73 -11.88 -4.35
C ALA A 501 -23.37 -10.54 -5.04
N ALA A 502 -22.20 -10.44 -5.68
CA ALA A 502 -21.75 -9.25 -6.43
C ALA A 502 -22.10 -9.29 -7.94
N SER A 503 -22.32 -10.48 -8.49
CA SER A 503 -22.83 -10.74 -9.83
C SER A 503 -23.99 -11.71 -9.70
N SER A 504 -25.20 -11.15 -9.73
CA SER A 504 -26.48 -11.86 -9.61
C SER A 504 -26.54 -13.15 -10.44
N SER A 505 -26.16 -14.27 -9.84
CA SER A 505 -26.63 -15.59 -10.22
C SER A 505 -27.33 -16.16 -9.01
N GLN A 506 -28.56 -15.67 -8.82
CA GLN A 506 -29.51 -16.12 -7.82
C GLN A 506 -29.57 -17.65 -7.83
N MET A 507 -29.55 -18.27 -6.65
CA MET A 507 -30.16 -19.59 -6.52
C MET A 507 -31.58 -19.48 -7.07
N SER A 508 -31.96 -20.37 -8.00
CA SER A 508 -33.31 -20.30 -8.58
C SER A 508 -34.34 -20.32 -7.44
N LEU A 509 -35.37 -19.47 -7.54
CA LEU A 509 -36.47 -19.44 -6.56
C LEU A 509 -37.01 -20.85 -6.30
N GLU A 510 -37.06 -21.70 -7.34
CA GLU A 510 -37.48 -23.10 -7.24
C GLU A 510 -36.62 -23.93 -6.28
N LYS A 511 -35.29 -23.76 -6.30
CA LYS A 511 -34.37 -24.48 -5.41
C LYS A 511 -34.44 -23.92 -3.99
N ALA A 512 -34.61 -22.60 -3.83
CA ALA A 512 -34.83 -21.95 -2.53
C ALA A 512 -36.10 -22.46 -1.85
N GLU A 513 -37.21 -22.46 -2.60
CA GLU A 513 -38.47 -23.01 -2.13
C GLU A 513 -38.37 -24.50 -1.79
N GLN A 514 -37.62 -25.28 -2.56
CA GLN A 514 -37.42 -26.70 -2.29
C GLN A 514 -36.65 -26.94 -0.98
N ILE A 515 -35.62 -26.13 -0.71
CA ILE A 515 -34.86 -26.18 0.55
C ILE A 515 -35.76 -25.79 1.73
N LEU A 516 -36.53 -24.70 1.60
CA LEU A 516 -37.47 -24.25 2.63
C LEU A 516 -38.53 -25.31 2.95
N LYS A 517 -39.17 -25.87 1.91
CA LYS A 517 -40.18 -26.94 2.04
C LYS A 517 -39.59 -28.23 2.61
N GLY A 518 -38.28 -28.44 2.49
CA GLY A 518 -37.57 -29.59 3.06
C GLY A 518 -37.47 -29.55 4.58
N ILE A 519 -37.43 -28.37 5.20
CA ILE A 519 -37.24 -28.22 6.65
C ILE A 519 -38.45 -27.62 7.37
N PHE A 520 -39.09 -26.63 6.76
CA PHE A 520 -40.25 -25.92 7.31
C PHE A 520 -41.53 -26.60 6.83
N SER A 521 -42.58 -26.50 7.63
CA SER A 521 -43.90 -26.98 7.23
C SER A 521 -45.01 -26.22 7.94
N PRO A 522 -46.24 -26.19 7.39
CA PRO A 522 -47.36 -25.52 8.04
C PRO A 522 -47.64 -26.00 9.46
N LYS A 523 -47.45 -27.29 9.75
CA LYS A 523 -47.64 -27.87 11.10
C LYS A 523 -46.54 -27.47 12.11
N ARG A 524 -45.41 -26.96 11.62
CA ARG A 524 -44.26 -26.50 12.41
C ARG A 524 -44.18 -24.97 12.47
N PHE A 525 -45.27 -24.28 12.15
CA PHE A 525 -45.39 -22.83 12.29
C PHE A 525 -46.48 -22.50 13.32
N LEU A 526 -46.10 -21.79 14.36
CA LEU A 526 -46.97 -21.42 15.47
C LEU A 526 -47.10 -19.90 15.55
N TYR A 527 -48.35 -19.42 15.56
CA TYR A 527 -48.64 -18.05 15.97
C TYR A 527 -49.24 -18.05 17.38
N VAL A 528 -48.57 -17.38 18.30
CA VAL A 528 -48.91 -17.35 19.73
C VAL A 528 -49.41 -15.96 20.10
N LYS A 529 -50.73 -15.85 20.30
CA LYS A 529 -51.39 -14.59 20.70
C LYS A 529 -51.36 -14.34 22.20
N GLU A 530 -51.34 -15.40 23.00
CA GLU A 530 -51.36 -15.33 24.47
C GLU A 530 -49.94 -15.22 25.03
N LYS A 531 -49.76 -14.51 26.16
CA LYS A 531 -48.47 -14.50 26.84
C LYS A 531 -48.17 -15.88 27.43
N LEU A 532 -47.13 -16.54 26.92
CA LEU A 532 -46.63 -17.81 27.44
C LEU A 532 -45.34 -17.63 28.24
N SER A 533 -45.09 -18.55 29.16
CA SER A 533 -43.74 -18.71 29.70
C SER A 533 -42.83 -19.36 28.66
N LYS A 534 -41.52 -19.07 28.73
CA LYS A 534 -40.48 -19.72 27.91
C LYS A 534 -40.63 -21.25 27.88
N LYS A 535 -40.79 -21.88 29.05
CA LYS A 535 -40.95 -23.33 29.16
C LYS A 535 -42.20 -23.82 28.42
N ALA A 536 -43.35 -23.16 28.64
CA ALA A 536 -44.59 -23.55 27.99
C ALA A 536 -44.53 -23.41 26.46
N LEU A 537 -43.88 -22.35 25.95
CA LEU A 537 -43.66 -22.16 24.52
C LEU A 537 -42.76 -23.27 23.95
N LEU A 538 -41.61 -23.51 24.58
CA LEU A 538 -40.66 -24.54 24.12
C LEU A 538 -41.31 -25.92 24.07
N LEU A 539 -42.08 -26.32 25.10
CA LEU A 539 -42.79 -27.59 25.08
C LEU A 539 -43.81 -27.68 23.93
N LYS A 540 -44.58 -26.60 23.68
CA LYS A 540 -45.50 -26.53 22.52
C LYS A 540 -44.74 -26.66 21.20
N MET A 541 -43.59 -26.00 21.05
CA MET A 541 -42.77 -26.07 19.83
C MET A 541 -42.17 -27.47 19.62
N ILE A 542 -41.64 -28.10 20.66
CA ILE A 542 -41.05 -29.45 20.57
C ILE A 542 -42.12 -30.47 20.16
N ALA A 543 -43.34 -30.34 20.66
CA ALA A 543 -44.46 -31.20 20.27
C ALA A 543 -44.85 -31.11 18.78
N CYS A 544 -44.41 -30.07 18.06
CA CYS A 544 -44.61 -29.94 16.62
C CYS A 544 -43.57 -30.72 15.78
N LEU A 545 -42.52 -31.26 16.40
CA LEU A 545 -41.53 -32.08 15.69
C LEU A 545 -42.15 -33.40 15.24
N ASP A 546 -41.80 -33.87 14.05
CA ASP A 546 -42.38 -35.07 13.45
C ASP A 546 -42.08 -36.35 14.23
N GLU A 547 -41.00 -36.32 15.00
CA GLU A 547 -40.49 -37.43 15.80
C GLU A 547 -40.83 -37.27 17.30
N ALA A 548 -41.62 -36.25 17.67
CA ALA A 548 -42.15 -36.10 19.02
C ALA A 548 -43.29 -37.10 19.27
N MET A 549 -42.92 -38.34 19.60
CA MET A 549 -43.86 -39.47 19.67
C MET A 549 -44.62 -39.56 21.01
N ASP A 550 -44.06 -39.04 22.10
CA ASP A 550 -44.66 -39.07 23.44
C ASP A 550 -44.17 -37.89 24.32
N GLU A 551 -44.80 -37.72 25.48
CA GLU A 551 -44.44 -36.67 26.45
C GLU A 551 -43.00 -36.86 26.99
N ALA A 552 -42.49 -38.10 27.04
CA ALA A 552 -41.15 -38.37 27.52
C ALA A 552 -40.07 -37.84 26.56
N PHE A 553 -40.28 -37.96 25.25
CA PHE A 553 -39.42 -37.35 24.23
C PHE A 553 -39.43 -35.83 24.35
N VAL A 554 -40.63 -35.23 24.51
CA VAL A 554 -40.77 -33.78 24.62
C VAL A 554 -39.99 -33.22 25.82
N GLU A 555 -40.14 -33.83 26.99
CA GLU A 555 -39.39 -33.42 28.19
C GLU A 555 -37.88 -33.70 28.04
N ALA A 556 -37.49 -34.85 27.48
CA ALA A 556 -36.07 -35.16 27.24
C ALA A 556 -35.41 -34.14 26.29
N PHE A 557 -36.11 -33.72 25.24
CA PHE A 557 -35.66 -32.69 24.30
C PHE A 557 -35.56 -31.33 25.00
N TYR A 558 -36.55 -30.96 25.81
CA TYR A 558 -36.51 -29.74 26.61
C TYR A 558 -35.29 -29.72 27.54
N HIS A 559 -34.98 -30.83 28.22
CA HIS A 559 -33.79 -30.95 29.04
C HIS A 559 -32.49 -30.77 28.26
N GLN A 560 -32.41 -31.26 27.02
CA GLN A 560 -31.24 -31.01 26.16
C GLN A 560 -31.12 -29.54 25.74
N ILE A 561 -32.22 -28.82 25.56
CA ILE A 561 -32.18 -27.36 25.29
C ILE A 561 -31.67 -26.63 26.53
N VAL A 562 -32.19 -26.91 27.71
CA VAL A 562 -31.73 -26.29 28.97
C VAL A 562 -30.24 -26.56 29.20
N LEU A 563 -29.79 -27.80 28.94
CA LEU A 563 -28.38 -28.14 29.00
C LEU A 563 -27.55 -27.31 28.00
N ARG A 564 -28.07 -27.07 26.80
CA ARG A 564 -27.39 -26.26 25.77
C ARG A 564 -27.29 -24.79 26.17
N GLU A 565 -28.33 -24.23 26.74
CA GLU A 565 -28.37 -22.84 27.22
C GLU A 565 -27.34 -22.58 28.32
N ASN A 566 -27.06 -23.57 29.17
CA ASN A 566 -26.01 -23.45 30.20
C ASN A 566 -24.59 -23.24 29.62
N TYR A 567 -24.35 -23.59 28.35
CA TYR A 567 -23.04 -23.38 27.70
C TYR A 567 -22.90 -22.00 27.05
N SER A 568 -23.97 -21.44 26.49
CA SER A 568 -23.99 -20.08 25.94
C SER A 568 -25.42 -19.60 25.72
N SER A 569 -25.60 -18.27 25.67
CA SER A 569 -26.85 -17.69 25.18
C SER A 569 -27.21 -18.26 23.80
N ILE A 570 -28.50 -18.47 23.60
CA ILE A 570 -29.12 -18.87 22.34
C ILE A 570 -30.05 -17.76 21.79
N VAL A 571 -29.99 -16.59 22.40
CA VAL A 571 -30.71 -15.37 21.99
C VAL A 571 -29.77 -14.54 21.10
N PHE A 572 -30.31 -14.02 20.01
CA PHE A 572 -29.60 -13.21 19.03
C PHE A 572 -30.32 -11.86 18.88
N GLY A 573 -29.61 -10.77 19.17
CA GLY A 573 -30.23 -9.45 19.33
C GLY A 573 -31.19 -9.44 20.53
N GLU A 574 -32.24 -8.61 20.46
CA GLU A 574 -33.25 -8.51 21.54
C GLU A 574 -34.54 -9.31 21.27
N VAL A 575 -34.76 -9.70 20.01
CA VAL A 575 -36.07 -10.17 19.52
C VAL A 575 -36.11 -11.63 19.09
N LEU A 576 -34.96 -12.33 19.05
CA LEU A 576 -34.82 -13.64 18.39
C LEU A 576 -34.15 -14.70 19.26
N ALA A 577 -34.66 -15.94 19.25
CA ALA A 577 -34.00 -17.08 19.89
C ALA A 577 -33.94 -18.33 19.01
N PHE A 578 -32.83 -19.09 19.11
CA PHE A 578 -32.59 -20.35 18.40
C PHE A 578 -32.39 -21.55 19.35
N PRO A 579 -33.43 -22.00 20.06
CA PRO A 579 -33.33 -23.16 20.92
C PRO A 579 -33.03 -24.43 20.12
N HIS A 580 -32.05 -25.18 20.60
CA HIS A 580 -31.63 -26.44 20.01
C HIS A 580 -31.07 -27.37 21.10
N PRO A 581 -31.18 -28.69 20.94
CA PRO A 581 -30.70 -29.63 21.94
C PRO A 581 -29.17 -29.68 21.95
N ALA A 582 -28.57 -29.91 23.13
CA ALA A 582 -27.12 -30.09 23.25
C ALA A 582 -26.58 -31.27 22.44
N ASN A 583 -27.39 -32.32 22.24
CA ASN A 583 -27.10 -33.43 21.34
C ASN A 583 -28.27 -33.63 20.36
N PRO A 584 -28.00 -33.96 19.08
CA PRO A 584 -29.05 -34.28 18.12
C PRO A 584 -29.97 -35.42 18.62
N MET A 585 -31.28 -35.17 18.61
CA MET A 585 -32.27 -36.12 19.12
C MET A 585 -33.13 -36.77 18.03
N THR A 586 -33.25 -36.16 16.84
CA THR A 586 -34.07 -36.63 15.72
C THR A 586 -33.23 -37.25 14.61
N TYR A 587 -33.85 -37.99 13.68
CA TYR A 587 -33.23 -38.57 12.49
C TYR A 587 -33.43 -37.71 11.24
N SER A 588 -34.39 -36.79 11.27
CA SER A 588 -34.58 -35.75 10.27
C SER A 588 -34.21 -34.37 10.82
N GLU A 589 -33.71 -33.50 9.95
CA GLU A 589 -33.51 -32.09 10.28
C GLU A 589 -34.82 -31.33 10.16
N GLN A 590 -35.19 -30.57 11.18
CA GLN A 590 -36.47 -29.88 11.27
C GLN A 590 -36.30 -28.52 11.96
N VAL A 591 -37.13 -27.55 11.58
CA VAL A 591 -37.25 -26.27 12.29
C VAL A 591 -38.71 -26.00 12.61
N VAL A 592 -38.97 -25.62 13.86
CA VAL A 592 -40.26 -25.12 14.32
C VAL A 592 -40.14 -23.62 14.54
N VAL A 593 -41.03 -22.86 13.93
CA VAL A 593 -41.07 -21.39 14.02
C VAL A 593 -42.22 -21.00 14.93
N ALA A 594 -41.95 -20.17 15.92
CA ALA A 594 -42.98 -19.52 16.72
C ALA A 594 -42.86 -18.01 16.58
N VAL A 595 -43.97 -17.37 16.22
CA VAL A 595 -44.15 -15.92 16.20
C VAL A 595 -45.06 -15.56 17.37
N CYS A 596 -44.57 -14.76 18.30
CA CYS A 596 -45.30 -14.38 19.51
C CYS A 596 -45.74 -12.92 19.39
N GLN A 597 -47.05 -12.68 19.53
CA GLN A 597 -47.61 -11.32 19.50
C GLN A 597 -47.13 -10.50 20.70
N GLU A 598 -47.17 -11.10 21.88
CA GLU A 598 -46.52 -10.56 23.08
C GLU A 598 -45.12 -11.18 23.24
N PRO A 599 -44.12 -10.38 23.64
CA PRO A 599 -42.76 -10.88 23.79
C PRO A 599 -42.64 -11.91 24.91
N ILE A 600 -41.72 -12.85 24.72
CA ILE A 600 -41.32 -13.85 25.71
C ILE A 600 -40.15 -13.31 26.51
N ASP A 601 -40.29 -13.36 27.83
CA ASP A 601 -39.19 -13.17 28.77
C ASP A 601 -38.27 -14.41 28.70
N TRP A 602 -37.15 -14.31 28.00
CA TRP A 602 -36.26 -15.46 27.73
C TRP A 602 -35.24 -15.70 28.85
N ASP A 603 -34.65 -14.61 29.34
CA ASP A 603 -33.76 -14.57 30.50
C ASP A 603 -33.74 -13.14 31.10
N GLU A 604 -32.89 -12.89 32.09
CA GLU A 604 -32.83 -11.58 32.77
C GLU A 604 -32.46 -10.43 31.83
N SER A 605 -31.64 -10.72 30.81
CA SER A 605 -31.08 -9.76 29.84
C SER A 605 -31.93 -9.62 28.58
N HIS A 606 -32.74 -10.64 28.25
CA HIS A 606 -33.55 -10.67 27.02
C HIS A 606 -35.03 -10.85 27.33
N ARG A 607 -35.78 -9.73 27.34
CA ARG A 607 -37.21 -9.69 27.71
C ARG A 607 -38.17 -9.41 26.55
N ALA A 608 -37.65 -9.27 25.34
CA ALA A 608 -38.39 -8.81 24.18
C ALA A 608 -38.41 -9.83 23.02
N VAL A 609 -38.29 -11.14 23.31
CA VAL A 609 -38.16 -12.15 22.26
C VAL A 609 -39.51 -12.45 21.60
N HIS A 610 -39.64 -12.10 20.32
CA HIS A 610 -40.87 -12.28 19.54
C HIS A 610 -40.82 -13.48 18.59
N PHE A 611 -39.64 -13.82 18.05
CA PHE A 611 -39.52 -14.93 17.11
C PHE A 611 -38.56 -15.99 17.61
N ILE A 612 -39.01 -17.24 17.58
CA ILE A 612 -38.26 -18.38 18.08
C ILE A 612 -38.18 -19.41 16.96
N PHE A 613 -36.96 -19.84 16.65
CA PHE A 613 -36.68 -20.87 15.65
C PHE A 613 -36.07 -22.08 16.37
N LEU A 614 -36.90 -23.03 16.76
CA LEU A 614 -36.45 -24.25 17.40
C LEU A 614 -35.84 -25.18 16.35
N LEU A 615 -34.53 -25.41 16.47
CA LEU A 615 -33.75 -26.24 15.55
C LEU A 615 -33.66 -27.66 16.11
N SER A 616 -34.06 -28.63 15.30
CA SER A 616 -33.89 -30.06 15.59
C SER A 616 -32.96 -30.68 14.54
N PRO A 617 -31.65 -30.72 14.78
CA PRO A 617 -30.71 -31.36 13.86
C PRO A 617 -30.88 -32.88 13.86
N SER A 618 -30.65 -33.49 12.69
CA SER A 618 -30.55 -34.93 12.54
C SER A 618 -29.27 -35.47 13.20
N LYS A 619 -29.38 -36.66 13.80
CA LYS A 619 -28.26 -37.51 14.23
C LYS A 619 -27.35 -37.94 13.07
N GLY A 620 -27.85 -37.86 11.84
CA GLY A 620 -27.14 -38.21 10.62
C GLY A 620 -26.60 -36.98 9.88
N ARG A 621 -26.99 -36.82 8.61
CA ARG A 621 -26.58 -35.67 7.79
C ARG A 621 -27.60 -34.54 7.88
N ASN A 622 -27.10 -33.32 8.04
CA ASN A 622 -27.88 -32.09 8.04
C ASN A 622 -27.62 -31.34 6.71
N SER A 623 -28.46 -31.59 5.71
CA SER A 623 -28.24 -31.14 4.33
C SER A 623 -28.89 -29.78 4.04
N TYR A 624 -29.94 -29.43 4.76
CA TYR A 624 -30.71 -28.19 4.60
C TYR A 624 -30.31 -27.13 5.65
N LEU A 625 -30.12 -27.51 6.91
CA LEU A 625 -29.76 -26.57 8.00
C LEU A 625 -28.53 -25.73 7.65
N LYS A 626 -27.53 -26.32 6.98
CA LYS A 626 -26.33 -25.61 6.55
C LYS A 626 -26.61 -24.42 5.62
N TYR A 627 -27.68 -24.46 4.83
CA TYR A 627 -28.08 -23.37 3.93
C TYR A 627 -28.99 -22.36 4.60
N ILE A 628 -29.69 -22.77 5.67
CA ILE A 628 -30.74 -21.96 6.30
C ILE A 628 -30.19 -21.17 7.48
N SER A 629 -29.17 -21.68 8.17
CA SER A 629 -28.52 -21.00 9.30
C SER A 629 -28.07 -19.56 8.98
N PRO A 630 -27.41 -19.27 7.84
CA PRO A 630 -27.05 -17.89 7.49
C PRO A 630 -28.27 -16.98 7.32
N SER A 631 -29.32 -17.47 6.67
CA SER A 631 -30.55 -16.70 6.42
C SER A 631 -31.32 -16.42 7.71
N LEU A 632 -31.32 -17.37 8.65
CA LEU A 632 -31.87 -17.17 9.99
C LEU A 632 -31.13 -16.08 10.77
N VAL A 633 -29.80 -16.00 10.64
CA VAL A 633 -28.99 -14.91 11.23
C VAL A 633 -29.25 -13.59 10.52
N SER A 634 -29.36 -13.58 9.19
CA SER A 634 -29.68 -12.38 8.42
C SER A 634 -30.99 -11.73 8.88
N PHE A 635 -32.02 -12.56 9.15
CA PHE A 635 -33.31 -12.10 9.66
C PHE A 635 -33.20 -11.29 10.98
N VAL A 636 -32.18 -11.51 11.82
CA VAL A 636 -31.95 -10.74 13.06
C VAL A 636 -31.86 -9.24 12.78
N ASN A 637 -31.26 -8.86 11.66
CA ASN A 637 -30.99 -7.46 11.32
C ASN A 637 -32.05 -6.84 10.40
N GLN A 638 -33.11 -7.58 10.04
CA GLN A 638 -34.14 -7.12 9.10
C GLN A 638 -35.44 -6.73 9.82
N ALA A 639 -35.42 -5.56 10.47
CA ALA A 639 -36.56 -5.03 11.22
C ALA A 639 -37.85 -4.92 10.39
N GLU A 640 -37.74 -4.60 9.10
CA GLU A 640 -38.88 -4.50 8.18
C GLU A 640 -39.55 -5.88 7.95
N LEU A 641 -38.75 -6.94 7.77
CA LEU A 641 -39.28 -8.30 7.63
C LEU A 641 -39.90 -8.81 8.93
N GLN A 642 -39.27 -8.48 10.06
CA GLN A 642 -39.80 -8.82 11.39
C GLN A 642 -41.17 -8.18 11.60
N GLN A 643 -41.30 -6.89 11.29
CA GLN A 643 -42.57 -6.18 11.41
C GLN A 643 -43.63 -6.77 10.46
N ALA A 644 -43.29 -7.01 9.20
CA ALA A 644 -44.21 -7.62 8.23
C ALA A 644 -44.71 -9.01 8.69
N LEU A 645 -43.85 -9.82 9.31
CA LEU A 645 -44.24 -11.12 9.84
C LEU A 645 -45.11 -11.03 11.10
N LEU A 646 -44.97 -9.97 11.91
CA LEU A 646 -45.87 -9.70 13.05
C LEU A 646 -47.24 -9.19 12.59
N GLU A 647 -47.29 -8.41 11.52
CA GLU A 647 -48.55 -7.91 10.94
C GLU A 647 -49.35 -9.03 10.27
N GLU A 648 -48.69 -9.94 9.55
CA GLU A 648 -49.30 -11.13 8.95
C GLU A 648 -48.57 -12.44 9.36
N PRO A 649 -48.87 -12.99 10.55
CA PRO A 649 -48.16 -14.15 11.11
C PRO A 649 -48.72 -15.46 10.54
N SER A 650 -48.47 -15.71 9.26
CA SER A 650 -48.87 -16.92 8.55
C SER A 650 -47.66 -17.67 8.00
N TYR A 651 -47.79 -19.00 7.85
CA TYR A 651 -46.75 -19.81 7.22
C TYR A 651 -46.47 -19.37 5.78
N ALA A 652 -47.51 -18.99 5.04
CA ALA A 652 -47.36 -18.51 3.67
C ALA A 652 -46.52 -17.22 3.62
N GLN A 653 -46.85 -16.25 4.49
CA GLN A 653 -46.09 -15.02 4.61
C GLN A 653 -44.66 -15.28 5.06
N PHE A 654 -44.45 -16.15 6.05
CA PHE A 654 -43.13 -16.55 6.50
C PHE A 654 -42.26 -17.06 5.33
N ILE A 655 -42.77 -18.00 4.54
CA ILE A 655 -42.05 -18.53 3.38
C ILE A 655 -41.77 -17.44 2.35
N THR A 656 -42.74 -16.57 2.06
CA THR A 656 -42.55 -15.44 1.14
C THR A 656 -41.44 -14.49 1.61
N LEU A 657 -41.39 -14.15 2.90
CA LEU A 657 -40.37 -13.25 3.44
C LEU A 657 -39.00 -13.91 3.58
N PHE A 658 -38.94 -15.22 3.86
CA PHE A 658 -37.68 -15.94 4.04
C PHE A 658 -37.05 -16.46 2.74
N THR A 659 -37.83 -16.64 1.67
CA THR A 659 -37.30 -17.15 0.39
C THR A 659 -36.19 -16.24 -0.18
N PRO A 660 -36.35 -14.90 -0.22
CA PRO A 660 -35.30 -13.99 -0.66
C PRO A 660 -34.00 -14.12 0.14
N LEU A 661 -34.10 -14.32 1.47
CA LEU A 661 -32.95 -14.43 2.38
C LEU A 661 -32.05 -15.65 2.14
N ILE A 662 -32.53 -16.63 1.36
CA ILE A 662 -31.76 -17.83 1.00
C ILE A 662 -31.22 -17.68 -0.43
N THR A 663 -31.83 -16.81 -1.25
CA THR A 663 -31.38 -16.51 -2.62
C THR A 663 -30.37 -15.37 -2.70
N GLU A 664 -30.27 -14.54 -1.65
CA GLU A 664 -29.22 -13.55 -1.37
C GLU A 664 -27.97 -14.21 -0.78
#